data_AF-A2S8C1-F1
#
_entry.id   AF-A2S8C1-F1
#
_cell.length_a   1.000
_cell.length_b   1.000
_cell.length_c   1.000
_cell.angle_alpha   90.00
_cell.angle_beta   90.00
_cell.angle_gamma   90.00
#
_symmetry.space_group_name_H-M   'P 1'
#
loop_
_entity.id
_entity.type
_entity.pdbx_description
1 polymer ?
#
loop_
_entity_poly.entity_id
_entity_poly.type
_entity_poly.pdbx_seq_one_letter_code
_entity_poly.pdbx_strand_id
1 'polypeptide(L)'
;MLSLTQRVLTYSFIDRPPVNPRAIGTSSADAALLAQIDALLASAAASFKARAYDAALDDYFACESLIYSHLDAQWNPDLGGRLRSRLPRDAALFDSLLSATSQWLNVLPVPAPASPVRPATPPPAQALAGVAALRGAGLAPVSPNPAATAQALSDMQLASLYTSQGNSAASSVAVTRAKAVDAAVVGAFSPPQMPNPSALPAANPNAAPSTTPGFHPAPGVMPPRGIDLAPAALTPLKIQPMPKLPIALLAQKQVGLLTGSGAQTAVKAIQWAASGAPDIASIKTILYAPHASAAALPDALTNANSLWERSVLLPHDYFYTIPLAIAHCYQALGDYANAETYYLQAAGYAYLNTATEGPYIWVALAQLYRAWGDSLYLQGDRAGATNAYGKVVTPGSPAAPATALYQLAGLATAAKRATALLPQLATLAQTGTGGVTADDVAIATVLLEVYAKLVQIGAGLDYWGNYAAAVPIWSFSYLQQVAINFAQLAQQAENQVVNFWNQADQAKLTRTELANQVSQASGQINAAQQQLAVAQAQAQAYQAGVALAQTRATNVAKNAQEYGSLNSQVIVIQATGQQVSGGDDGDYNGVSAMANQYLSGQRISGDSATVAAATNLAANRLSQQFQIDSMNRTTAEMQQALAQAQAQLAAANAQVSAAGANLAVAQLNAQAAAQTLGVFDADTFTPQVWKAMGNFVDQIYERYMNMALRAAKLMQQAYNFENDVSVSFIKASYQGVVDGLLAADALMADIQSFTDDLVNAKRGKKQYLKQSISLASRYGYLFETQLRKTGTIDLPPTNRASRSLVKFVFGEEDEHEEALYGTANHRVSEGSRGRYAGQGTVQEAWVQ
;
A
#
# COMPACT_ATOMS: atom_id res chain seq x y z
N MET A 1 1.83 -15.52 24.55
CA MET A 1 0.91 -14.39 24.29
C MET A 1 1.73 -13.27 23.66
N LEU A 2 1.22 -12.62 22.62
CA LEU A 2 1.88 -11.45 22.01
C LEU A 2 2.00 -10.32 23.04
N SER A 3 3.13 -9.60 23.05
CA SER A 3 3.29 -8.39 23.89
C SER A 3 2.26 -7.32 23.53
N LEU A 4 2.01 -6.33 24.39
CA LEU A 4 1.11 -5.20 24.06
C LEU A 4 1.52 -4.51 22.74
N THR A 5 2.83 -4.32 22.54
CA THR A 5 3.40 -3.76 21.31
C THR A 5 3.17 -4.67 20.11
N GLN A 6 3.37 -5.98 20.24
CA GLN A 6 3.07 -6.94 19.16
C GLN A 6 1.56 -6.98 18.86
N ARG A 7 0.72 -6.94 19.89
CA ARG A 7 -0.74 -6.85 19.81
C ARG A 7 -1.26 -5.55 19.21
N VAL A 8 -0.43 -4.53 18.98
CA VAL A 8 -0.87 -3.33 18.26
C VAL A 8 -0.14 -3.17 16.95
N LEU A 9 1.16 -3.49 16.87
CA LEU A 9 1.91 -3.48 15.62
C LEU A 9 1.31 -4.41 14.57
N THR A 10 0.92 -5.63 14.94
CA THR A 10 0.27 -6.59 14.04
C THR A 10 -1.07 -6.08 13.47
N TYR A 11 -1.68 -5.05 14.08
CA TYR A 11 -2.99 -4.49 13.67
C TYR A 11 -2.95 -2.97 13.44
N SER A 12 -1.75 -2.39 13.42
CA SER A 12 -1.53 -0.97 13.20
C SER A 12 -1.60 -0.65 11.71
N PHE A 13 -1.62 0.65 11.39
CA PHE A 13 -1.45 1.17 10.03
C PHE A 13 -0.22 0.59 9.30
N ILE A 14 0.76 0.04 10.03
CA ILE A 14 2.07 -0.42 9.51
C ILE A 14 1.94 -1.75 8.74
N ASP A 15 1.17 -2.72 9.23
CA ASP A 15 1.14 -4.11 8.71
C ASP A 15 -0.17 -4.49 7.98
N ARG A 16 -0.95 -3.52 7.52
CA ARG A 16 -2.20 -3.80 6.82
C ARG A 16 -1.96 -4.41 5.43
N PRO A 17 -2.44 -5.64 5.15
CA PRO A 17 -2.40 -6.19 3.81
C PRO A 17 -3.34 -5.39 2.88
N PRO A 18 -2.96 -5.16 1.61
CA PRO A 18 -3.85 -4.52 0.65
C PRO A 18 -5.10 -5.37 0.42
N VAL A 19 -6.24 -4.71 0.19
CA VAL A 19 -7.50 -5.41 -0.09
C VAL A 19 -7.33 -6.26 -1.35
N ASN A 20 -7.63 -7.57 -1.26
CA ASN A 20 -7.35 -8.52 -2.34
C ASN A 20 -8.22 -8.22 -3.59
N PRO A 21 -7.61 -7.97 -4.77
CA PRO A 21 -8.34 -7.77 -6.02
C PRO A 21 -9.12 -8.99 -6.52
N ARG A 22 -9.02 -10.16 -5.88
CA ARG A 22 -9.83 -11.32 -6.27
C ARG A 22 -11.28 -11.23 -5.81
N ALA A 23 -11.60 -10.41 -4.81
CA ALA A 23 -12.98 -10.07 -4.44
C ALA A 23 -13.57 -8.98 -5.35
N ILE A 24 -12.77 -8.47 -6.28
CA ILE A 24 -13.05 -7.27 -7.03
C ILE A 24 -13.63 -7.66 -8.41
N GLY A 25 -14.92 -7.39 -8.59
CA GLY A 25 -15.52 -7.23 -9.92
C GLY A 25 -15.25 -5.84 -10.51
N THR A 26 -14.00 -5.34 -10.48
CA THR A 26 -13.70 -3.94 -10.87
C THR A 26 -13.85 -3.75 -12.36
N SER A 27 -14.93 -3.08 -12.70
CA SER A 27 -14.96 -2.06 -13.76
C SER A 27 -16.17 -1.13 -13.57
N SER A 28 -16.47 -0.71 -12.34
CA SER A 28 -17.37 0.42 -12.11
C SER A 28 -16.59 1.61 -11.56
N ALA A 29 -16.87 2.80 -12.09
CA ALA A 29 -16.39 4.07 -11.54
C ALA A 29 -16.70 4.17 -10.02
N ASP A 30 -17.77 3.49 -9.60
CA ASP A 30 -18.28 3.37 -8.22
C ASP A 30 -17.35 2.68 -7.21
N ALA A 31 -16.22 2.10 -7.60
CA ALA A 31 -15.29 1.44 -6.66
C ALA A 31 -13.90 2.09 -6.62
N ALA A 32 -13.65 3.07 -7.50
CA ALA A 32 -12.33 3.66 -7.70
C ALA A 32 -11.87 4.48 -6.48
N LEU A 33 -12.76 5.24 -5.86
CA LEU A 33 -12.42 6.08 -4.70
C LEU A 33 -12.01 5.23 -3.48
N LEU A 34 -12.77 4.18 -3.17
CA LEU A 34 -12.43 3.26 -2.07
C LEU A 34 -11.12 2.52 -2.33
N ALA A 35 -10.85 2.14 -3.57
CA ALA A 35 -9.57 1.53 -3.96
C ALA A 35 -8.40 2.53 -3.85
N GLN A 36 -8.62 3.80 -4.19
CA GLN A 36 -7.62 4.86 -4.03
C GLN A 36 -7.28 5.13 -2.56
N ILE A 37 -8.29 5.18 -1.69
CA ILE A 37 -8.10 5.31 -0.23
C ILE A 37 -7.26 4.13 0.29
N ASP A 38 -7.59 2.90 -0.11
CA ASP A 38 -6.83 1.70 0.29
C ASP A 38 -5.38 1.74 -0.20
N ALA A 39 -5.16 2.16 -1.45
CA ALA A 39 -3.83 2.29 -2.03
C ALA A 39 -2.97 3.34 -1.31
N LEU A 40 -3.56 4.49 -0.92
CA LEU A 40 -2.85 5.51 -0.15
C LEU A 40 -2.48 5.02 1.25
N LEU A 41 -3.39 4.33 1.95
CA LEU A 41 -3.07 3.74 3.25
C LEU A 41 -1.93 2.71 3.14
N ALA A 42 -1.94 1.86 2.11
CA ALA A 42 -0.87 0.89 1.87
C ALA A 42 0.46 1.56 1.48
N SER A 43 0.41 2.61 0.66
CA SER A 43 1.58 3.42 0.29
C SER A 43 2.19 4.11 1.50
N ALA A 44 1.37 4.77 2.31
CA ALA A 44 1.80 5.45 3.54
C ALA A 44 2.48 4.47 4.52
N ALA A 45 1.89 3.29 4.70
CA ALA A 45 2.46 2.23 5.53
C ALA A 45 3.83 1.75 5.02
N ALA A 46 3.96 1.58 3.70
CA ALA A 46 5.22 1.20 3.07
C ALA A 46 6.30 2.29 3.23
N SER A 47 5.93 3.56 3.06
CA SER A 47 6.78 4.72 3.29
C SER A 47 7.23 4.82 4.74
N PHE A 48 6.31 4.61 5.70
CA PHE A 48 6.62 4.56 7.12
C PHE A 48 7.64 3.46 7.46
N LYS A 49 7.43 2.23 6.96
CA LYS A 49 8.39 1.12 7.13
C LYS A 49 9.76 1.42 6.54
N ALA A 50 9.78 2.17 5.44
CA ALA A 50 11.01 2.64 4.80
C ALA A 50 11.68 3.81 5.55
N ARG A 51 11.10 4.28 6.67
CA ARG A 51 11.49 5.50 7.41
C ARG A 51 11.41 6.79 6.57
N ALA A 52 10.66 6.78 5.47
CA ALA A 52 10.36 7.96 4.67
C ALA A 52 9.15 8.68 5.26
N TYR A 53 9.31 9.27 6.45
CA TYR A 53 8.19 9.79 7.23
C TYR A 53 7.48 10.97 6.57
N ASP A 54 8.18 11.82 5.82
CA ASP A 54 7.54 12.89 5.05
C ASP A 54 6.64 12.37 3.93
N ALA A 55 7.10 11.37 3.16
CA ALA A 55 6.28 10.73 2.14
C ALA A 55 5.08 10.01 2.76
N ALA A 56 5.27 9.38 3.93
CA ALA A 56 4.17 8.77 4.68
C ALA A 56 3.14 9.82 5.14
N LEU A 57 3.58 10.99 5.62
CA LEU A 57 2.69 12.09 5.99
C LEU A 57 1.87 12.56 4.78
N ASP A 58 2.49 12.76 3.62
CA ASP A 58 1.78 13.23 2.42
C ASP A 58 0.66 12.25 2.01
N ASP A 59 0.95 10.94 2.02
CA ASP A 59 -0.04 9.90 1.72
C ASP A 59 -1.15 9.82 2.79
N TYR A 60 -0.82 9.96 4.08
CA TYR A 60 -1.82 9.99 5.15
C TYR A 60 -2.74 11.21 5.06
N PHE A 61 -2.21 12.40 4.78
CA PHE A 61 -3.02 13.60 4.60
C PHE A 61 -3.84 13.55 3.30
N ALA A 62 -3.32 12.98 2.21
CA ALA A 62 -4.08 12.73 1.01
C ALA A 62 -5.25 11.76 1.27
N CYS A 63 -4.98 10.69 2.02
CA CYS A 63 -6.01 9.73 2.43
C CYS A 63 -7.08 10.38 3.33
N GLU A 64 -6.68 11.15 4.33
CA GLU A 64 -7.58 11.90 5.22
C GLU A 64 -8.50 12.83 4.41
N SER A 65 -7.92 13.55 3.45
CA SER A 65 -8.59 14.49 2.56
C SER A 65 -9.63 13.83 1.66
N LEU A 66 -9.32 12.64 1.11
CA LEU A 66 -10.30 11.86 0.36
C LEU A 66 -11.45 11.37 1.24
N ILE A 67 -11.17 10.90 2.46
CA ILE A 67 -12.22 10.47 3.38
C ILE A 67 -13.10 11.67 3.78
N TYR A 68 -12.50 12.84 4.00
CA TYR A 68 -13.23 14.06 4.35
C TYR A 68 -14.15 14.56 3.24
N SER A 69 -13.86 14.27 1.97
CA SER A 69 -14.76 14.59 0.86
C SER A 69 -16.14 13.92 0.96
N HIS A 70 -16.28 12.87 1.81
CA HIS A 70 -17.58 12.28 2.15
C HIS A 70 -18.41 13.12 3.12
N LEU A 71 -17.76 13.97 3.92
CA LEU A 71 -18.42 14.88 4.86
C LEU A 71 -18.72 16.23 4.21
N ASP A 72 -17.83 16.72 3.35
CA ASP A 72 -17.99 17.98 2.64
C ASP A 72 -17.76 17.77 1.13
N ALA A 73 -18.84 17.83 0.36
CA ALA A 73 -18.79 17.69 -1.10
C ALA A 73 -18.13 18.88 -1.82
N GLN A 74 -17.95 20.03 -1.14
CA GLN A 74 -17.24 21.19 -1.69
C GLN A 74 -15.72 21.11 -1.47
N TRP A 75 -15.27 20.19 -0.62
CA TRP A 75 -13.86 19.99 -0.33
C TRP A 75 -13.11 19.48 -1.57
N ASN A 76 -11.97 20.11 -1.89
CA ASN A 76 -11.08 19.61 -2.93
C ASN A 76 -10.04 18.65 -2.32
N PRO A 77 -10.11 17.34 -2.60
CA PRO A 77 -9.23 16.37 -1.98
C PRO A 77 -7.74 16.54 -2.34
N ASP A 78 -7.42 17.18 -3.48
CA ASP A 78 -6.06 17.41 -3.95
C ASP A 78 -5.25 18.35 -3.04
N LEU A 79 -5.92 19.07 -2.14
CA LEU A 79 -5.29 19.99 -1.20
C LEU A 79 -4.65 19.27 0.00
N GLY A 80 -5.11 18.06 0.34
CA GLY A 80 -4.69 17.31 1.53
C GLY A 80 -3.18 17.06 1.59
N GLY A 81 -2.63 16.37 0.59
CA GLY A 81 -1.20 16.07 0.53
C GLY A 81 -0.31 17.30 0.26
N ARG A 82 -0.87 18.40 -0.26
CA ARG A 82 -0.10 19.62 -0.59
C ARG A 82 0.01 20.61 0.54
N LEU A 83 -1.06 20.76 1.33
CA LEU A 83 -1.13 21.75 2.41
C LEU A 83 -0.97 21.14 3.80
N ARG A 84 -1.03 19.80 3.93
CA ARG A 84 -1.05 19.07 5.21
C ARG A 84 -2.04 19.72 6.20
N SER A 85 -3.18 20.18 5.66
CA SER A 85 -4.18 20.94 6.41
C SER A 85 -4.88 20.04 7.40
N ARG A 86 -4.96 20.48 8.66
CA ARG A 86 -5.67 19.75 9.69
C ARG A 86 -7.18 19.78 9.44
N LEU A 87 -7.78 18.63 9.16
CA LEU A 87 -9.23 18.53 8.97
C LEU A 87 -9.96 18.28 10.30
N PRO A 88 -11.22 18.75 10.43
CA PRO A 88 -12.02 18.58 11.63
C PRO A 88 -12.25 17.11 12.01
N ARG A 89 -12.13 16.79 13.30
CA ARG A 89 -12.34 15.45 13.87
C ARG A 89 -13.25 15.49 15.09
N ASP A 90 -14.23 16.37 15.08
CA ASP A 90 -15.24 16.42 16.14
C ASP A 90 -16.01 15.08 16.20
N ALA A 91 -16.25 14.55 17.40
CA ALA A 91 -17.00 13.32 17.59
C ALA A 91 -18.41 13.38 16.98
N ALA A 92 -19.00 14.57 16.86
CA ALA A 92 -20.29 14.79 16.20
C ALA A 92 -20.28 14.43 14.70
N LEU A 93 -19.11 14.40 14.05
CA LEU A 93 -18.98 14.04 12.64
C LEU A 93 -19.02 12.52 12.40
N PHE A 94 -18.88 11.71 13.45
CA PHE A 94 -18.82 10.25 13.31
C PHE A 94 -20.06 9.66 12.64
N ASP A 95 -21.25 10.02 13.13
CA ASP A 95 -22.52 9.50 12.59
C ASP A 95 -22.75 9.96 11.15
N SER A 96 -22.34 11.18 10.82
CA SER A 96 -22.42 11.72 9.45
C SER A 96 -21.49 10.97 8.50
N LEU A 97 -20.24 10.73 8.93
CA LEU A 97 -19.26 9.99 8.13
C LEU A 97 -19.71 8.54 7.95
N LEU A 98 -20.14 7.86 9.01
CA LEU A 98 -20.65 6.49 8.91
C LEU A 98 -21.89 6.41 8.01
N SER A 99 -22.79 7.38 8.10
CA SER A 99 -23.95 7.47 7.20
C SER A 99 -23.51 7.61 5.74
N ALA A 100 -22.60 8.53 5.45
CA ALA A 100 -22.08 8.75 4.10
C ALA A 100 -21.35 7.51 3.55
N THR A 101 -20.46 6.91 4.33
CA THR A 101 -19.65 5.78 3.85
C THR A 101 -20.44 4.49 3.76
N SER A 102 -21.51 4.32 4.56
CA SER A 102 -22.40 3.17 4.44
C SER A 102 -23.26 3.18 3.15
N GLN A 103 -23.39 4.33 2.46
CA GLN A 103 -24.01 4.40 1.14
C GLN A 103 -23.23 3.60 0.08
N TRP A 104 -21.92 3.40 0.26
CA TRP A 104 -21.15 2.55 -0.65
C TRP A 104 -21.70 1.12 -0.71
N LEU A 105 -22.32 0.61 0.36
CA LEU A 105 -22.97 -0.70 0.35
C LEU A 105 -24.14 -0.80 -0.66
N ASN A 106 -24.70 0.33 -1.10
CA ASN A 106 -25.70 0.37 -2.15
C ASN A 106 -25.11 0.30 -3.56
N VAL A 107 -23.95 0.93 -3.76
CA VAL A 107 -23.34 1.11 -5.08
C VAL A 107 -22.35 -0.01 -5.40
N LEU A 108 -21.73 -0.60 -4.38
CA LEU A 108 -20.82 -1.73 -4.55
C LEU A 108 -21.54 -2.94 -5.18
N PRO A 109 -20.91 -3.62 -6.14
CA PRO A 109 -21.52 -4.78 -6.79
C PRO A 109 -21.70 -5.93 -5.80
N VAL A 110 -22.90 -6.51 -5.79
CA VAL A 110 -23.16 -7.74 -5.03
C VAL A 110 -22.53 -8.92 -5.79
N PRO A 111 -21.53 -9.61 -5.22
CA PRO A 111 -20.85 -10.70 -5.90
C PRO A 111 -21.79 -11.88 -6.12
N ALA A 112 -21.77 -12.44 -7.32
CA ALA A 112 -22.37 -13.74 -7.58
C ALA A 112 -21.47 -14.87 -7.02
N PRO A 113 -21.95 -16.12 -6.92
CA PRO A 113 -21.13 -17.23 -6.43
C PRO A 113 -19.81 -17.34 -7.21
N ALA A 114 -18.72 -17.61 -6.47
CA ALA A 114 -17.37 -17.63 -7.04
C ALA A 114 -17.15 -18.81 -8.02
N SER A 115 -17.83 -19.93 -7.80
CA SER A 115 -17.79 -21.07 -8.72
C SER A 115 -19.06 -21.11 -9.57
N PRO A 116 -18.93 -21.08 -10.92
CA PRO A 116 -20.07 -21.31 -11.82
C PRO A 116 -20.49 -22.78 -11.82
N VAL A 117 -19.62 -23.70 -11.40
CA VAL A 117 -19.93 -25.14 -11.38
C VAL A 117 -20.22 -25.59 -9.96
N ARG A 118 -21.35 -26.29 -9.77
CA ARG A 118 -21.68 -26.99 -8.52
C ARG A 118 -21.66 -28.51 -8.73
N PRO A 119 -21.42 -29.31 -7.66
CA PRO A 119 -21.53 -30.77 -7.72
C PRO A 119 -22.92 -31.21 -8.19
N ALA A 120 -22.99 -32.23 -9.06
CA ALA A 120 -24.25 -32.81 -9.52
C ALA A 120 -24.99 -33.54 -8.39
N THR A 121 -24.24 -34.12 -7.45
CA THR A 121 -24.73 -34.71 -6.21
C THR A 121 -24.43 -33.77 -5.04
N PRO A 122 -25.45 -33.30 -4.30
CA PRO A 122 -25.22 -32.43 -3.14
C PRO A 122 -24.37 -33.14 -2.08
N PRO A 123 -23.36 -32.47 -1.51
CA PRO A 123 -22.63 -33.02 -0.37
C PRO A 123 -23.56 -33.17 0.86
N PRO A 124 -23.32 -34.16 1.75
CA PRO A 124 -24.08 -34.31 2.99
C PRO A 124 -24.02 -33.03 3.84
N ALA A 125 -25.18 -32.55 4.33
CA ALA A 125 -25.26 -31.30 5.09
C ALA A 125 -24.36 -31.31 6.34
N GLN A 126 -24.22 -32.46 6.99
CA GLN A 126 -23.39 -32.68 8.16
C GLN A 126 -21.89 -32.53 7.85
N ALA A 127 -21.45 -32.88 6.64
CA ALA A 127 -20.06 -32.73 6.21
C ALA A 127 -19.68 -31.25 5.98
N LEU A 128 -20.67 -30.37 5.79
CA LEU A 128 -20.48 -28.92 5.64
C LEU A 128 -20.88 -28.11 6.89
N ALA A 129 -21.28 -28.79 7.98
CA ALA A 129 -21.82 -28.13 9.17
C ALA A 129 -20.80 -27.20 9.85
N GLY A 130 -19.52 -27.55 9.83
CA GLY A 130 -18.44 -26.77 10.47
C GLY A 130 -18.23 -25.37 9.89
N VAL A 131 -18.70 -25.10 8.66
CA VAL A 131 -18.62 -23.77 8.01
C VAL A 131 -20.00 -23.14 7.81
N ALA A 132 -21.08 -23.80 8.25
CA ALA A 132 -22.44 -23.31 8.07
C ALA A 132 -22.69 -21.99 8.81
N ALA A 133 -22.05 -21.79 9.97
CA ALA A 133 -22.13 -20.56 10.77
C ALA A 133 -21.48 -19.33 10.10
N LEU A 134 -20.65 -19.54 9.07
CA LEU A 134 -20.00 -18.49 8.29
C LEU A 134 -20.76 -18.14 7.00
N ARG A 135 -21.85 -18.86 6.69
CA ARG A 135 -22.67 -18.56 5.51
C ARG A 135 -23.38 -17.23 5.68
N GLY A 136 -23.43 -16.44 4.61
CA GLY A 136 -24.04 -15.11 4.60
C GLY A 136 -23.11 -13.97 4.99
N ALA A 137 -21.82 -14.24 5.24
CA ALA A 137 -20.81 -13.19 5.35
C ALA A 137 -20.70 -12.39 4.04
N GLY A 138 -20.57 -11.07 4.15
CA GLY A 138 -20.47 -10.14 3.03
C GLY A 138 -21.78 -9.68 2.43
N LEU A 139 -21.68 -8.89 1.35
CA LEU A 139 -22.83 -8.29 0.68
C LEU A 139 -23.57 -9.34 -0.16
N ALA A 140 -24.87 -9.49 0.06
CA ALA A 140 -25.71 -10.49 -0.59
C ALA A 140 -27.16 -10.00 -0.76
N PRO A 141 -27.96 -10.58 -1.67
CA PRO A 141 -29.41 -10.38 -1.64
C PRO A 141 -30.02 -11.07 -0.41
N VAL A 142 -31.12 -10.52 0.11
CA VAL A 142 -31.95 -11.21 1.10
C VAL A 142 -32.72 -12.31 0.38
N SER A 143 -32.57 -13.57 0.83
CA SER A 143 -33.30 -14.72 0.28
C SER A 143 -33.91 -15.56 1.40
N PRO A 144 -35.15 -16.05 1.24
CA PRO A 144 -35.77 -17.03 2.16
C PRO A 144 -35.00 -18.36 2.20
N ASN A 145 -34.30 -18.73 1.12
CA ASN A 145 -33.46 -19.92 1.05
C ASN A 145 -32.11 -19.61 0.38
N PRO A 146 -31.14 -19.05 1.13
CA PRO A 146 -29.86 -18.62 0.58
C PRO A 146 -29.06 -19.73 -0.11
N ALA A 147 -29.19 -20.97 0.36
CA ALA A 147 -28.51 -22.12 -0.24
C ALA A 147 -29.06 -22.46 -1.62
N ALA A 148 -30.39 -22.48 -1.77
CA ALA A 148 -31.04 -22.72 -3.06
C ALA A 148 -30.77 -21.58 -4.05
N THR A 149 -30.84 -20.33 -3.59
CA THR A 149 -30.53 -19.15 -4.40
C THR A 149 -29.08 -19.16 -4.91
N ALA A 150 -28.09 -19.46 -4.04
CA ALA A 150 -26.69 -19.57 -4.44
C ALA A 150 -26.47 -20.69 -5.47
N GLN A 151 -27.14 -21.83 -5.28
CA GLN A 151 -27.10 -22.95 -6.21
C GLN A 151 -27.70 -22.62 -7.59
N ALA A 152 -28.84 -21.93 -7.62
CA ALA A 152 -29.46 -21.46 -8.85
C ALA A 152 -28.57 -20.46 -9.57
N LEU A 153 -27.92 -19.55 -8.84
CA LEU A 153 -27.01 -18.55 -9.38
C LEU A 153 -25.77 -19.19 -10.03
N SER A 154 -25.13 -20.17 -9.39
CA SER A 154 -24.04 -20.93 -10.01
C SER A 154 -24.50 -21.60 -11.31
N ASP A 155 -25.67 -22.25 -11.32
CA ASP A 155 -26.20 -22.90 -12.52
C ASP A 155 -26.53 -21.90 -13.64
N MET A 156 -27.02 -20.71 -13.31
CA MET A 156 -27.26 -19.64 -14.29
C MET A 156 -25.95 -19.08 -14.86
N GLN A 157 -24.90 -18.96 -14.05
CA GLN A 157 -23.57 -18.61 -14.55
C GLN A 157 -23.04 -19.69 -15.50
N LEU A 158 -23.19 -20.97 -15.17
CA LEU A 158 -22.80 -22.08 -16.05
C LEU A 158 -23.60 -22.07 -17.36
N ALA A 159 -24.90 -21.80 -17.31
CA ALA A 159 -25.73 -21.67 -18.49
C ALA A 159 -25.25 -20.53 -19.40
N SER A 160 -24.86 -19.39 -18.82
CA SER A 160 -24.31 -18.26 -19.58
C SER A 160 -22.98 -18.62 -20.26
N LEU A 161 -22.11 -19.37 -19.58
CA LEU A 161 -20.85 -19.88 -20.13
C LEU A 161 -21.10 -20.83 -21.31
N TYR A 162 -21.99 -21.80 -21.16
CA TYR A 162 -22.35 -22.71 -22.26
C TYR A 162 -22.95 -21.98 -23.46
N THR A 163 -23.76 -20.96 -23.20
CA THR A 163 -24.34 -20.10 -24.25
C THR A 163 -23.24 -19.34 -25.01
N SER A 164 -22.26 -18.76 -24.30
CA SER A 164 -21.12 -18.06 -24.92
C SER A 164 -20.22 -18.98 -25.76
N GLN A 165 -20.24 -20.28 -25.46
CA GLN A 165 -19.51 -21.32 -26.19
C GLN A 165 -20.35 -21.93 -27.34
N GLY A 166 -21.59 -21.46 -27.57
CA GLY A 166 -22.49 -22.01 -28.59
C GLY A 166 -23.15 -23.34 -28.23
N ASN A 167 -23.04 -23.82 -26.98
CA ASN A 167 -23.63 -25.08 -26.52
C ASN A 167 -25.01 -24.85 -25.86
N SER A 168 -26.03 -24.67 -26.70
CA SER A 168 -27.41 -24.40 -26.26
C SER A 168 -28.05 -25.57 -25.49
N ALA A 169 -27.66 -26.81 -25.78
CA ALA A 169 -28.16 -28.01 -25.09
C ALA A 169 -27.65 -28.10 -23.65
N ALA A 170 -26.36 -27.86 -23.41
CA ALA A 170 -25.81 -27.83 -22.06
C ALA A 170 -26.32 -26.61 -21.27
N SER A 171 -26.53 -25.48 -21.95
CA SER A 171 -27.15 -24.30 -21.38
C SER A 171 -28.57 -24.58 -20.87
N SER A 172 -29.43 -25.25 -21.65
CA SER A 172 -30.81 -25.56 -21.24
C SER A 172 -30.89 -26.52 -20.05
N VAL A 173 -29.97 -27.48 -19.95
CA VAL A 173 -29.85 -28.39 -18.79
C VAL A 173 -29.50 -27.61 -17.52
N ALA A 174 -28.54 -26.69 -17.61
CA ALA A 174 -28.15 -25.84 -16.48
C ALA A 174 -29.30 -24.91 -16.05
N VAL A 175 -30.02 -24.29 -17.00
CA VAL A 175 -31.22 -23.47 -16.70
C VAL A 175 -32.33 -24.30 -16.03
N THR A 176 -32.57 -25.53 -16.50
CA THR A 176 -33.58 -26.42 -15.91
C THR A 176 -33.22 -26.78 -14.46
N ARG A 177 -31.94 -27.07 -14.21
CA ARG A 177 -31.42 -27.37 -12.87
C ARG A 177 -31.51 -26.16 -11.93
N ALA A 178 -31.25 -24.95 -12.43
CA ALA A 178 -31.44 -23.71 -11.68
C ALA A 178 -32.92 -23.50 -11.32
N LYS A 179 -33.83 -23.69 -12.29
CA LYS A 179 -35.28 -23.50 -12.09
C LYS A 179 -35.87 -24.45 -11.07
N ALA A 180 -35.34 -25.67 -10.98
CA ALA A 180 -35.78 -26.67 -10.02
C ALA A 180 -35.42 -26.31 -8.56
N VAL A 181 -34.38 -25.51 -8.34
CA VAL A 181 -33.95 -25.11 -6.98
C VAL A 181 -34.45 -23.70 -6.61
N ASP A 182 -34.46 -22.75 -7.55
CA ASP A 182 -34.99 -21.39 -7.34
C ASP A 182 -35.46 -20.79 -8.68
N ALA A 183 -36.77 -20.86 -8.93
CA ALA A 183 -37.37 -20.36 -10.15
C ALA A 183 -37.33 -18.82 -10.26
N ALA A 184 -37.27 -18.10 -9.14
CA ALA A 184 -37.22 -16.64 -9.12
C ALA A 184 -35.87 -16.14 -9.65
N VAL A 185 -34.78 -16.85 -9.34
CA VAL A 185 -33.45 -16.59 -9.91
C VAL A 185 -33.50 -16.69 -11.43
N VAL A 186 -34.03 -17.79 -11.99
CA VAL A 186 -34.10 -17.96 -13.46
C VAL A 186 -34.97 -16.88 -14.13
N GLY A 187 -36.08 -16.51 -13.49
CA GLY A 187 -36.94 -15.42 -13.95
C GLY A 187 -36.21 -14.08 -14.04
N ALA A 188 -35.30 -13.80 -13.11
CA ALA A 188 -34.54 -12.55 -13.08
C ALA A 188 -33.45 -12.41 -14.17
N PHE A 189 -33.01 -13.54 -14.76
CA PHE A 189 -32.09 -13.53 -15.91
C PHE A 189 -32.80 -13.61 -17.27
N SER A 190 -34.13 -13.76 -17.26
CA SER A 190 -34.94 -13.74 -18.48
C SER A 190 -35.26 -12.29 -18.84
N PRO A 191 -35.16 -11.85 -20.12
CA PRO A 191 -35.54 -10.50 -20.49
C PRO A 191 -37.02 -10.24 -20.18
N PRO A 192 -37.41 -9.03 -19.75
CA PRO A 192 -38.81 -8.70 -19.53
C PRO A 192 -39.59 -8.93 -20.83
N GLN A 193 -40.67 -9.73 -20.77
CA GLN A 193 -41.59 -9.86 -21.89
C GLN A 193 -42.12 -8.46 -22.23
N MET A 194 -41.79 -7.97 -23.43
CA MET A 194 -42.50 -6.84 -24.00
C MET A 194 -44.00 -7.16 -24.05
N PRO A 195 -44.89 -6.20 -23.77
CA PRO A 195 -46.32 -6.39 -23.99
C PRO A 195 -46.56 -6.84 -25.43
N ASN A 196 -47.43 -7.82 -25.59
CA ASN A 196 -47.84 -8.40 -26.87
C ASN A 196 -48.17 -7.30 -27.91
N PRO A 197 -47.59 -7.29 -29.13
CA PRO A 197 -47.81 -6.22 -30.11
C PRO A 197 -49.22 -6.12 -30.70
N SER A 198 -50.17 -6.92 -30.24
CA SER A 198 -51.50 -7.08 -30.88
C SER A 198 -52.55 -6.04 -30.47
N ALA A 199 -52.18 -4.91 -29.87
CA ALA A 199 -53.15 -3.86 -29.54
C ALA A 199 -52.51 -2.47 -29.56
N LEU A 200 -52.35 -1.89 -30.75
CA LEU A 200 -52.27 -0.44 -30.93
C LEU A 200 -53.24 -0.04 -32.06
N PRO A 201 -54.15 0.93 -31.83
CA PRO A 201 -54.95 1.51 -32.90
C PRO A 201 -54.06 2.32 -33.84
N ALA A 202 -54.43 2.35 -35.12
CA ALA A 202 -53.70 2.96 -36.21
C ALA A 202 -53.28 4.42 -35.92
N ALA A 203 -51.98 4.71 -36.08
CA ALA A 203 -51.43 6.06 -36.01
C ALA A 203 -51.58 6.78 -37.36
N ASN A 204 -52.05 8.02 -37.27
CA ASN A 204 -52.34 8.98 -38.32
C ASN A 204 -51.06 9.43 -39.09
N PRO A 205 -51.05 9.59 -40.44
CA PRO A 205 -49.82 9.76 -41.22
C PRO A 205 -49.19 11.17 -41.27
N ASN A 206 -49.57 12.12 -40.41
CA ASN A 206 -49.06 13.50 -40.50
C ASN A 206 -48.42 13.96 -39.18
N ALA A 207 -47.11 13.71 -39.03
CA ALA A 207 -46.24 14.49 -38.15
C ALA A 207 -44.80 14.48 -38.71
N ALA A 208 -44.33 15.64 -39.14
CA ALA A 208 -42.99 15.86 -39.69
C ALA A 208 -41.89 15.76 -38.61
N PRO A 209 -40.65 15.39 -38.97
CA PRO A 209 -39.56 15.25 -38.01
C PRO A 209 -38.95 16.62 -37.64
N SER A 210 -38.89 16.91 -36.34
CA SER A 210 -38.15 18.04 -35.79
C SER A 210 -36.66 17.69 -35.67
N THR A 211 -35.83 18.47 -36.36
CA THR A 211 -34.36 18.45 -36.31
C THR A 211 -33.83 19.13 -35.05
N THR A 212 -32.88 18.50 -34.35
CA THR A 212 -32.04 19.14 -33.32
C THR A 212 -30.57 19.07 -33.76
N PRO A 213 -29.75 20.12 -33.59
CA PRO A 213 -28.51 20.30 -34.34
C PRO A 213 -27.31 19.56 -33.74
N GLY A 214 -26.47 19.01 -34.61
CA GLY A 214 -25.16 18.45 -34.27
C GLY A 214 -24.13 19.54 -33.95
N PHE A 215 -23.34 19.29 -32.89
CA PHE A 215 -22.14 20.06 -32.59
C PHE A 215 -20.92 19.24 -33.03
N HIS A 216 -20.16 19.76 -33.99
CA HIS A 216 -18.86 19.25 -34.40
C HIS A 216 -17.76 19.84 -33.50
N PRO A 217 -16.77 19.07 -32.99
CA PRO A 217 -15.59 19.66 -32.39
C PRO A 217 -14.55 20.01 -33.47
N ALA A 218 -14.07 21.25 -33.44
CA ALA A 218 -12.95 21.73 -34.25
C ALA A 218 -11.60 21.35 -33.62
N PRO A 219 -10.51 21.21 -34.42
CA PRO A 219 -9.20 20.79 -33.94
C PRO A 219 -8.32 21.97 -33.51
N GLY A 220 -7.65 21.83 -32.36
CA GLY A 220 -6.48 22.66 -32.01
C GLY A 220 -6.62 23.54 -30.77
N VAL A 221 -6.52 22.95 -29.58
CA VAL A 221 -6.06 23.61 -28.34
C VAL A 221 -5.28 22.57 -27.52
N MET A 222 -4.00 22.81 -27.25
CA MET A 222 -3.20 22.00 -26.32
C MET A 222 -3.77 22.11 -24.89
N PRO A 223 -3.91 21.02 -24.12
CA PRO A 223 -4.16 21.13 -22.70
C PRO A 223 -2.87 21.46 -21.91
N PRO A 224 -2.97 22.14 -20.76
CA PRO A 224 -1.84 22.44 -19.90
C PRO A 224 -1.32 21.17 -19.21
N ARG A 225 -0.01 21.14 -18.93
CA ARG A 225 0.68 20.10 -18.16
C ARG A 225 0.10 19.99 -16.75
N GLY A 226 -0.83 19.05 -16.55
CA GLY A 226 -1.25 18.51 -15.27
C GLY A 226 -0.57 17.15 -15.03
N ILE A 227 -0.26 16.85 -13.78
CA ILE A 227 0.49 15.67 -13.36
C ILE A 227 -0.45 14.46 -13.43
N ASP A 228 -0.41 13.69 -14.52
CA ASP A 228 -1.12 12.42 -14.63
C ASP A 228 -0.36 11.32 -13.87
N LEU A 229 -0.70 11.15 -12.59
CA LEU A 229 -0.41 9.93 -11.83
C LEU A 229 -1.48 8.88 -12.15
N ALA A 230 -1.38 8.28 -13.33
CA ALA A 230 -2.15 7.08 -13.65
C ALA A 230 -1.55 5.89 -12.86
N PRO A 231 -2.30 5.19 -12.01
CA PRO A 231 -1.77 4.01 -11.32
C PRO A 231 -1.43 2.92 -12.34
N ALA A 232 -0.21 2.42 -12.24
CA ALA A 232 0.30 1.29 -13.00
C ALA A 232 -0.67 0.11 -12.90
N ALA A 233 -1.30 -0.22 -14.03
CA ALA A 233 -2.18 -1.38 -14.14
C ALA A 233 -1.33 -2.66 -14.09
N LEU A 234 -1.12 -3.17 -12.89
CA LEU A 234 -0.88 -4.60 -12.67
C LEU A 234 -2.09 -5.33 -13.28
N THR A 235 -1.95 -5.96 -14.45
CA THR A 235 -2.97 -6.90 -14.92
C THR A 235 -2.93 -8.14 -14.02
N PRO A 236 -3.96 -8.40 -13.21
CA PRO A 236 -4.06 -9.68 -12.52
C PRO A 236 -4.25 -10.79 -13.56
N LEU A 237 -3.95 -12.03 -13.18
CA LEU A 237 -4.54 -13.22 -13.83
C LEU A 237 -5.99 -12.88 -14.20
N LYS A 238 -6.34 -12.92 -15.50
CA LYS A 238 -7.72 -12.75 -15.98
C LYS A 238 -8.57 -13.91 -15.43
N ILE A 239 -8.98 -13.80 -14.18
CA ILE A 239 -10.17 -14.45 -13.68
C ILE A 239 -11.32 -13.68 -14.34
N GLN A 240 -12.21 -14.40 -15.01
CA GLN A 240 -13.41 -13.85 -15.62
C GLN A 240 -14.09 -12.89 -14.62
N PRO A 241 -14.47 -11.65 -15.01
CA PRO A 241 -15.17 -10.74 -14.12
C PRO A 241 -16.42 -11.45 -13.60
N MET A 242 -16.58 -11.54 -12.28
CA MET A 242 -17.79 -12.14 -11.69
C MET A 242 -19.02 -11.40 -12.26
N PRO A 243 -19.99 -12.11 -12.86
CA PRO A 243 -21.16 -11.46 -13.44
C PRO A 243 -21.97 -10.74 -12.35
N LYS A 244 -22.38 -9.50 -12.63
CA LYS A 244 -23.24 -8.72 -11.73
C LYS A 244 -24.60 -9.40 -11.60
N LEU A 245 -25.13 -9.47 -10.38
CA LEU A 245 -26.47 -10.01 -10.15
C LEU A 245 -27.54 -9.09 -10.79
N PRO A 246 -28.58 -9.65 -11.45
CA PRO A 246 -29.70 -8.86 -11.97
C PRO A 246 -30.37 -8.02 -10.89
N ILE A 247 -30.75 -6.79 -11.25
CA ILE A 247 -31.35 -5.83 -10.29
C ILE A 247 -32.64 -6.35 -9.65
N ALA A 248 -33.38 -7.21 -10.35
CA ALA A 248 -34.59 -7.87 -9.84
C ALA A 248 -34.32 -8.76 -8.61
N LEU A 249 -33.11 -9.29 -8.45
CA LEU A 249 -32.70 -10.06 -7.27
C LEU A 249 -32.20 -9.18 -6.12
N LEU A 250 -32.06 -7.87 -6.35
CA LEU A 250 -31.46 -6.92 -5.39
C LEU A 250 -32.52 -6.06 -4.67
N ALA A 251 -33.80 -6.45 -4.70
CA ALA A 251 -34.91 -5.70 -4.07
C ALA A 251 -34.71 -5.47 -2.57
N GLN A 252 -34.11 -6.45 -1.88
CA GLN A 252 -33.61 -6.33 -0.52
C GLN A 252 -32.17 -6.85 -0.46
N LYS A 253 -31.31 -6.11 0.22
CA LYS A 253 -29.89 -6.39 0.39
C LYS A 253 -29.59 -6.68 1.84
N GLN A 254 -28.53 -7.45 2.06
CA GLN A 254 -27.97 -7.66 3.38
C GLN A 254 -26.46 -7.66 3.34
N VAL A 255 -25.84 -7.27 4.45
CA VAL A 255 -24.41 -7.44 4.69
C VAL A 255 -24.24 -8.28 5.94
N GLY A 256 -23.56 -9.42 5.81
CA GLY A 256 -23.17 -10.23 6.94
C GLY A 256 -21.82 -9.79 7.48
N LEU A 257 -21.82 -9.17 8.65
CA LEU A 257 -20.62 -8.78 9.37
C LEU A 257 -20.11 -9.96 10.19
N LEU A 258 -18.84 -10.32 9.99
CA LEU A 258 -18.17 -11.30 10.85
C LEU A 258 -17.92 -10.66 12.21
N THR A 259 -18.32 -11.34 13.28
CA THR A 259 -18.13 -10.89 14.67
C THR A 259 -17.54 -12.03 15.51
N GLY A 260 -16.78 -11.70 16.54
CA GLY A 260 -16.07 -12.68 17.38
C GLY A 260 -14.70 -13.09 16.81
N SER A 261 -14.02 -14.00 17.51
CA SER A 261 -12.65 -14.43 17.19
C SER A 261 -12.52 -15.95 17.22
N GLY A 262 -11.76 -16.52 16.27
CA GLY A 262 -11.44 -17.94 16.23
C GLY A 262 -12.69 -18.83 16.09
N ALA A 263 -12.81 -19.86 16.94
CA ALA A 263 -13.93 -20.80 16.92
C ALA A 263 -15.29 -20.18 17.31
N GLN A 264 -15.31 -18.95 17.84
CA GLN A 264 -16.52 -18.21 18.23
C GLN A 264 -16.96 -17.20 17.16
N THR A 265 -16.44 -17.30 15.94
CA THR A 265 -16.81 -16.39 14.84
C THR A 265 -18.26 -16.63 14.42
N ALA A 266 -19.06 -15.57 14.37
CA ALA A 266 -20.46 -15.59 13.99
C ALA A 266 -20.78 -14.47 13.00
N VAL A 267 -21.68 -14.72 12.05
CA VAL A 267 -22.19 -13.71 11.11
C VAL A 267 -23.40 -13.00 11.70
N LYS A 268 -23.35 -11.67 11.76
CA LYS A 268 -24.52 -10.83 12.07
C LYS A 268 -24.94 -10.06 10.83
N ALA A 269 -26.16 -10.31 10.36
CA ALA A 269 -26.68 -9.68 9.15
C ALA A 269 -27.39 -8.36 9.46
N ILE A 270 -27.14 -7.35 8.62
CA ILE A 270 -27.90 -6.10 8.57
C ILE A 270 -28.64 -6.12 7.23
N GLN A 271 -29.95 -5.89 7.24
CA GLN A 271 -30.80 -5.94 6.05
C GLN A 271 -31.42 -4.58 5.75
N TRP A 272 -31.54 -4.25 4.46
CA TRP A 272 -32.18 -3.00 4.00
C TRP A 272 -32.79 -3.17 2.61
N ALA A 273 -33.73 -2.29 2.26
CA ALA A 273 -34.33 -2.26 0.92
C ALA A 273 -33.38 -1.66 -0.12
N ALA A 274 -33.51 -2.03 -1.40
CA ALA A 274 -32.66 -1.52 -2.49
C ALA A 274 -32.61 0.01 -2.62
N SER A 275 -33.72 0.68 -2.24
CA SER A 275 -33.89 2.13 -2.26
C SER A 275 -33.48 2.82 -0.94
N GLY A 276 -33.15 2.05 0.09
CA GLY A 276 -32.76 2.54 1.40
C GLY A 276 -31.26 2.40 1.64
N ALA A 277 -30.83 2.71 2.86
CA ALA A 277 -29.47 2.49 3.33
C ALA A 277 -29.49 1.61 4.59
N PRO A 278 -28.41 0.89 4.89
CA PRO A 278 -28.31 0.14 6.13
C PRO A 278 -28.40 1.08 7.33
N ASP A 279 -29.09 0.62 8.38
CA ASP A 279 -29.25 1.39 9.61
C ASP A 279 -27.91 1.56 10.34
N ILE A 280 -27.49 2.82 10.50
CA ILE A 280 -26.22 3.16 11.16
C ILE A 280 -26.21 2.76 12.63
N ALA A 281 -27.36 2.72 13.31
CA ALA A 281 -27.41 2.27 14.70
C ALA A 281 -27.06 0.78 14.80
N SER A 282 -27.60 -0.03 13.90
CA SER A 282 -27.27 -1.44 13.77
C SER A 282 -25.79 -1.67 13.46
N ILE A 283 -25.20 -0.88 12.55
CA ILE A 283 -23.74 -0.96 12.27
C ILE A 283 -22.93 -0.63 13.53
N LYS A 284 -23.28 0.45 14.26
CA LYS A 284 -22.61 0.80 15.52
C LYS A 284 -22.68 -0.32 16.55
N THR A 285 -23.85 -0.92 16.74
CA THR A 285 -24.05 -2.00 17.72
C THR A 285 -23.35 -3.30 17.35
N ILE A 286 -23.22 -3.61 16.05
CA ILE A 286 -22.60 -4.86 15.58
C ILE A 286 -21.09 -4.75 15.45
N LEU A 287 -20.57 -3.58 15.06
CA LEU A 287 -19.17 -3.39 14.69
C LEU A 287 -18.39 -2.56 15.72
N TYR A 288 -18.85 -1.33 16.01
CA TYR A 288 -18.08 -0.35 16.77
C TYR A 288 -18.17 -0.52 18.30
N ALA A 289 -19.38 -0.71 18.84
CA ALA A 289 -19.55 -0.90 20.29
C ALA A 289 -18.87 -2.18 20.80
N PRO A 290 -18.94 -3.34 20.11
CA PRO A 290 -18.22 -4.53 20.52
C PRO A 290 -16.69 -4.33 20.51
N HIS A 291 -16.17 -3.66 19.48
CA HIS A 291 -14.73 -3.35 19.37
C HIS A 291 -14.22 -2.53 20.56
N ALA A 292 -14.94 -1.48 20.98
CA ALA A 292 -14.56 -0.65 22.12
C ALA A 292 -14.39 -1.44 23.43
N SER A 293 -15.12 -2.55 23.57
CA SER A 293 -15.09 -3.44 24.74
C SER A 293 -14.34 -4.76 24.55
N ALA A 294 -13.73 -4.98 23.38
CA ALA A 294 -13.13 -6.26 23.05
C ALA A 294 -11.87 -6.54 23.90
N ALA A 295 -11.83 -7.71 24.54
CA ALA A 295 -10.67 -8.14 25.35
C ALA A 295 -9.54 -8.76 24.52
N ALA A 296 -9.79 -9.06 23.24
CA ALA A 296 -8.84 -9.66 22.32
C ALA A 296 -9.00 -9.06 20.91
N LEU A 297 -7.86 -8.75 20.29
CA LEU A 297 -7.71 -8.37 18.89
C LEU A 297 -6.91 -9.47 18.16
N PRO A 298 -7.16 -9.72 16.87
CA PRO A 298 -7.95 -8.90 15.95
C PRO A 298 -9.47 -9.13 16.06
N ASP A 299 -10.23 -8.11 15.67
CA ASP A 299 -11.67 -8.15 15.48
C ASP A 299 -12.11 -7.65 14.09
N ALA A 300 -13.40 -7.43 13.90
CA ALA A 300 -14.00 -7.05 12.63
C ALA A 300 -13.54 -5.68 12.09
N LEU A 301 -13.10 -4.75 12.94
CA LEU A 301 -12.57 -3.44 12.51
C LEU A 301 -11.09 -3.50 12.09
N THR A 302 -10.42 -4.61 12.36
CA THR A 302 -8.97 -4.74 12.14
C THR A 302 -8.57 -5.49 10.85
N ASN A 303 -9.51 -6.18 10.19
CA ASN A 303 -9.23 -7.12 9.09
C ASN A 303 -10.14 -6.92 7.86
N ALA A 304 -10.22 -5.71 7.29
CA ALA A 304 -10.91 -5.52 6.02
C ALA A 304 -10.16 -6.19 4.87
N ASN A 305 -10.80 -7.17 4.24
CA ASN A 305 -10.28 -7.93 3.10
C ASN A 305 -11.09 -7.66 1.81
N SER A 306 -12.08 -6.78 1.88
CA SER A 306 -13.00 -6.43 0.79
C SER A 306 -13.40 -4.95 0.82
N LEU A 307 -13.87 -4.43 -0.31
CA LEU A 307 -14.27 -3.01 -0.43
C LEU A 307 -15.50 -2.67 0.41
N TRP A 308 -16.42 -3.61 0.61
CA TRP A 308 -17.59 -3.38 1.46
C TRP A 308 -17.17 -3.27 2.93
N GLU A 309 -16.20 -4.07 3.40
CA GLU A 309 -15.61 -3.91 4.74
C GLU A 309 -14.94 -2.55 4.84
N ARG A 310 -14.10 -2.19 3.85
CA ARG A 310 -13.42 -0.89 3.83
C ARG A 310 -14.40 0.27 3.99
N SER A 311 -15.55 0.23 3.32
CA SER A 311 -16.56 1.30 3.41
C SER A 311 -17.11 1.53 4.83
N VAL A 312 -17.34 0.46 5.59
CA VAL A 312 -17.84 0.57 6.98
C VAL A 312 -16.73 0.81 8.00
N LEU A 313 -15.46 0.60 7.62
CA LEU A 313 -14.27 0.87 8.44
C LEU A 313 -13.74 2.32 8.33
N LEU A 314 -14.10 3.06 7.28
CA LEU A 314 -13.57 4.43 7.06
C LEU A 314 -13.68 5.37 8.27
N PRO A 315 -14.76 5.37 9.08
CA PRO A 315 -14.79 6.16 10.31
C PRO A 315 -13.69 5.77 11.31
N HIS A 316 -13.44 4.47 11.54
CA HIS A 316 -12.33 4.04 12.39
C HIS A 316 -10.96 4.47 11.82
N ASP A 317 -10.81 4.42 10.49
CA ASP A 317 -9.57 4.88 9.84
C ASP A 317 -9.35 6.39 10.02
N TYR A 318 -10.41 7.19 9.85
CA TYR A 318 -10.37 8.65 9.95
C TYR A 318 -10.11 9.17 11.36
N PHE A 319 -10.80 8.61 12.36
CA PHE A 319 -10.75 9.09 13.74
C PHE A 319 -9.63 8.49 14.58
N TYR A 320 -9.14 7.30 14.24
CA TYR A 320 -8.13 6.60 15.04
C TYR A 320 -6.86 6.25 14.25
N THR A 321 -6.99 5.48 13.17
CA THR A 321 -5.80 4.88 12.51
C THR A 321 -4.90 5.94 11.87
N ILE A 322 -5.47 6.85 11.08
CA ILE A 322 -4.71 7.89 10.38
C ILE A 322 -4.08 8.89 11.37
N PRO A 323 -4.80 9.45 12.36
CA PRO A 323 -4.20 10.29 13.39
C PRO A 323 -3.06 9.61 14.14
N LEU A 324 -3.22 8.35 14.52
CA LEU A 324 -2.16 7.59 15.19
C LEU A 324 -0.92 7.48 14.30
N ALA A 325 -1.10 7.17 13.02
CA ALA A 325 0.00 7.06 12.07
C ALA A 325 0.73 8.37 11.84
N ILE A 326 -0.01 9.47 11.68
CA ILE A 326 0.53 10.82 11.56
C ILE A 326 1.32 11.19 12.83
N ALA A 327 0.82 10.86 14.02
CA ALA A 327 1.51 11.11 15.28
C ALA A 327 2.87 10.40 15.34
N HIS A 328 2.92 9.13 14.93
CA HIS A 328 4.17 8.37 14.86
C HIS A 328 5.17 8.98 13.85
N CYS A 329 4.70 9.46 12.71
CA CYS A 329 5.55 10.13 11.73
C CYS A 329 6.16 11.41 12.30
N TYR A 330 5.35 12.28 12.90
CA TYR A 330 5.84 13.52 13.51
C TYR A 330 6.79 13.26 14.68
N GLN A 331 6.49 12.27 15.53
CA GLN A 331 7.39 11.88 16.61
C GLN A 331 8.76 11.44 16.07
N ALA A 332 8.77 10.66 14.98
CA ALA A 332 10.00 10.21 14.34
C ALA A 332 10.79 11.35 13.68
N LEU A 333 10.09 12.39 13.19
CA LEU A 333 10.69 13.62 12.66
C LEU A 333 11.15 14.60 13.76
N GLY A 334 10.86 14.33 15.04
CA GLY A 334 11.20 15.21 16.16
C GLY A 334 10.23 16.38 16.36
N ASP A 335 9.13 16.45 15.61
CA ASP A 335 8.07 17.45 15.81
C ASP A 335 7.08 16.97 16.89
N TYR A 336 7.50 17.15 18.14
CA TYR A 336 6.77 16.58 19.26
C TYR A 336 5.43 17.26 19.55
N ALA A 337 5.28 18.53 19.19
CA ALA A 337 4.04 19.28 19.40
C ALA A 337 2.94 18.81 18.46
N ASN A 338 3.25 18.63 17.17
CA ASN A 338 2.28 18.07 16.23
C ASN A 338 1.96 16.61 16.57
N ALA A 339 2.97 15.82 16.95
CA ALA A 339 2.77 14.43 17.39
C ALA A 339 1.80 14.34 18.59
N GLU A 340 1.99 15.15 19.63
CA GLU A 340 1.10 15.20 20.81
C GLU A 340 -0.34 15.43 20.38
N THR A 341 -0.54 16.40 19.48
CA THR A 341 -1.87 16.80 19.08
C THR A 341 -2.61 15.70 18.32
N TYR A 342 -1.91 14.88 17.51
CA TYR A 342 -2.53 13.75 16.79
C TYR A 342 -2.73 12.52 17.68
N TYR A 343 -1.83 12.25 18.64
CA TYR A 343 -2.08 11.20 19.64
C TYR A 343 -3.31 11.51 20.49
N LEU A 344 -3.48 12.76 20.92
CA LEU A 344 -4.65 13.17 21.70
C LEU A 344 -5.95 13.09 20.87
N GLN A 345 -5.89 13.34 19.56
CA GLN A 345 -7.02 13.11 18.66
C GLN A 345 -7.38 11.62 18.57
N ALA A 346 -6.40 10.74 18.34
CA ALA A 346 -6.62 9.30 18.31
C ALA A 346 -7.19 8.78 19.64
N ALA A 347 -6.68 9.29 20.76
CA ALA A 347 -7.14 8.91 22.10
C ALA A 347 -8.53 9.47 22.46
N GLY A 348 -8.97 10.52 21.77
CA GLY A 348 -10.32 11.11 21.91
C GLY A 348 -11.40 10.38 21.11
N TYR A 349 -11.04 9.34 20.35
CA TYR A 349 -11.98 8.58 19.54
C TYR A 349 -13.01 7.83 20.41
N ALA A 350 -14.30 8.05 20.12
CA ALA A 350 -15.41 7.53 20.93
C ALA A 350 -15.50 5.99 21.00
N TYR A 351 -15.00 5.28 19.98
CA TYR A 351 -15.01 3.81 19.93
C TYR A 351 -13.60 3.22 20.07
N LEU A 352 -12.67 3.95 20.69
CA LEU A 352 -11.34 3.44 21.01
C LEU A 352 -11.45 2.21 21.92
N ASN A 353 -10.70 1.15 21.62
CA ASN A 353 -10.61 0.01 22.52
C ASN A 353 -9.78 0.35 23.76
N THR A 354 -10.46 0.53 24.90
CA THR A 354 -9.80 0.98 26.14
C THR A 354 -8.96 -0.09 26.83
N ALA A 355 -9.02 -1.34 26.39
CA ALA A 355 -8.26 -2.46 26.96
C ALA A 355 -6.92 -2.69 26.25
N THR A 356 -6.84 -2.37 24.95
CA THR A 356 -5.66 -2.63 24.11
C THR A 356 -5.10 -1.36 23.47
N GLU A 357 -5.92 -0.61 22.72
CA GLU A 357 -5.48 0.58 22.00
C GLU A 357 -5.22 1.76 22.94
N GLY A 358 -6.08 1.97 23.94
CA GLY A 358 -5.90 3.00 24.97
C GLY A 358 -4.54 2.88 25.70
N PRO A 359 -4.18 1.71 26.26
CA PRO A 359 -2.86 1.51 26.85
C PRO A 359 -1.70 1.67 25.90
N TYR A 360 -1.86 1.29 24.62
CA TYR A 360 -0.84 1.53 23.62
C TYR A 360 -0.61 3.02 23.35
N ILE A 361 -1.68 3.79 23.11
CA ILE A 361 -1.55 5.24 22.90
C ILE A 361 -0.97 5.91 24.15
N TRP A 362 -1.38 5.47 25.35
CA TRP A 362 -0.82 5.99 26.60
C TRP A 362 0.71 5.82 26.63
N VAL A 363 1.21 4.62 26.31
CA VAL A 363 2.66 4.35 26.27
C VAL A 363 3.34 5.16 25.17
N ALA A 364 2.76 5.22 23.97
CA ALA A 364 3.32 5.99 22.86
C ALA A 364 3.41 7.49 23.16
N LEU A 365 2.38 8.06 23.78
CA LEU A 365 2.33 9.46 24.22
C LEU A 365 3.30 9.72 25.38
N ALA A 366 3.46 8.79 26.33
CA ALA A 366 4.47 8.90 27.37
C ALA A 366 5.90 8.83 26.81
N GLN A 367 6.14 7.96 25.82
CA GLN A 367 7.41 7.89 25.10
C GLN A 367 7.68 9.15 24.28
N LEU A 368 6.65 9.76 23.69
CA LEU A 368 6.76 11.07 23.05
C LEU A 368 7.25 12.13 24.03
N TYR A 369 6.62 12.25 25.20
CA TYR A 369 7.03 13.23 26.21
C TYR A 369 8.43 12.96 26.76
N ARG A 370 8.80 11.68 26.91
CA ARG A 370 10.17 11.29 27.25
C ARG A 370 11.14 11.76 26.16
N ALA A 371 10.89 11.47 24.89
CA ALA A 371 11.75 11.87 23.78
C ALA A 371 11.87 13.40 23.65
N TRP A 372 10.76 14.12 23.86
CA TRP A 372 10.75 15.58 23.91
C TRP A 372 11.61 16.10 25.05
N GLY A 373 11.42 15.56 26.27
CA GLY A 373 12.25 15.92 27.42
C GLY A 373 13.72 15.58 27.22
N ASP A 374 14.04 14.42 26.64
CA ASP A 374 15.40 13.99 26.30
C ASP A 374 16.05 14.96 25.32
N SER A 375 15.34 15.40 24.27
CA SER A 375 15.81 16.40 23.30
C SER A 375 16.15 17.74 23.95
N LEU A 376 15.27 18.26 24.83
CA LEU A 376 15.50 19.51 25.55
C LEU A 376 16.64 19.38 26.57
N TYR A 377 16.70 18.26 27.28
CA TYR A 377 17.72 18.03 28.29
C TYR A 377 19.11 17.87 27.65
N LEU A 378 19.18 17.19 26.50
CA LEU A 378 20.38 17.13 25.67
C LEU A 378 20.85 18.51 25.22
N GLN A 379 19.95 19.46 24.99
CA GLN A 379 20.28 20.85 24.63
C GLN A 379 20.71 21.70 25.84
N GLY A 380 20.60 21.17 27.06
CA GLY A 380 20.88 21.89 28.30
C GLY A 380 19.70 22.68 28.85
N ASP A 381 18.53 22.66 28.19
CA ASP A 381 17.31 23.26 28.70
C ASP A 381 16.65 22.35 29.75
N ARG A 382 17.18 22.42 30.97
CA ARG A 382 16.66 21.67 32.12
C ARG A 382 15.22 22.05 32.46
N ALA A 383 14.83 23.31 32.30
CA ALA A 383 13.50 23.78 32.64
C ALA A 383 12.45 23.25 31.66
N GLY A 384 12.72 23.36 30.36
CA GLY A 384 11.89 22.76 29.32
C GLY A 384 11.81 21.24 29.45
N ALA A 385 12.93 20.57 29.73
CA ALA A 385 12.96 19.13 29.97
C ALA A 385 12.10 18.73 31.19
N THR A 386 12.21 19.43 32.32
CA THR A 386 11.36 19.19 33.50
C THR A 386 9.87 19.37 33.16
N ASN A 387 9.51 20.35 32.33
CA ASN A 387 8.13 20.54 31.90
C ASN A 387 7.63 19.38 31.03
N ALA A 388 8.44 18.90 30.07
CA ALA A 388 8.08 17.79 29.20
C ALA A 388 7.95 16.47 29.99
N TYR A 389 8.95 16.13 30.81
CA TYR A 389 8.90 14.98 31.72
C TYR A 389 7.77 15.09 32.74
N GLY A 390 7.49 16.33 33.19
CA GLY A 390 6.40 16.68 34.10
C GLY A 390 5.01 16.32 33.58
N LYS A 391 4.85 16.11 32.27
CA LYS A 391 3.60 15.61 31.68
C LYS A 391 3.33 14.13 32.01
N VAL A 392 4.37 13.37 32.35
CA VAL A 392 4.32 11.93 32.66
C VAL A 392 4.47 11.68 34.17
N VAL A 393 5.44 12.31 34.83
CA VAL A 393 5.69 12.14 36.28
C VAL A 393 5.79 13.51 36.94
N THR A 394 5.04 13.74 38.03
CA THR A 394 5.10 15.01 38.76
C THR A 394 6.48 15.15 39.43
N PRO A 395 7.26 16.21 39.14
CA PRO A 395 8.58 16.37 39.75
C PRO A 395 8.51 16.41 41.28
N GLY A 396 9.26 15.53 41.95
CA GLY A 396 9.33 15.48 43.42
C GLY A 396 8.07 14.99 44.13
N SER A 397 7.07 14.47 43.40
CA SER A 397 5.81 14.00 43.98
C SER A 397 5.39 12.64 43.42
N PRO A 398 4.85 11.72 44.26
CA PRO A 398 4.29 10.45 43.79
C PRO A 398 2.90 10.60 43.18
N ALA A 399 2.35 11.82 43.11
CA ALA A 399 1.02 12.07 42.54
C ALA A 399 1.04 12.11 41.01
N ALA A 400 -0.06 11.67 40.39
CA ALA A 400 -0.25 11.77 38.95
C ALA A 400 -0.35 13.23 38.48
N PRO A 401 0.32 13.61 37.38
CA PRO A 401 0.14 14.90 36.74
C PRO A 401 -1.30 15.16 36.29
N ALA A 402 -1.75 16.41 36.37
CA ALA A 402 -3.03 16.86 35.83
C ALA A 402 -2.96 17.12 34.31
N THR A 403 -2.56 16.11 33.53
CA THR A 403 -2.42 16.19 32.07
C THR A 403 -3.44 15.33 31.34
N ALA A 404 -3.60 15.58 30.04
CA ALA A 404 -4.47 14.78 29.17
C ALA A 404 -4.11 13.27 29.19
N LEU A 405 -2.83 12.94 29.43
CA LEU A 405 -2.34 11.57 29.60
C LEU A 405 -3.05 10.81 30.74
N TYR A 406 -3.51 11.53 31.78
CA TYR A 406 -4.20 10.97 32.94
C TYR A 406 -5.71 11.27 32.98
N GLN A 407 -6.16 12.32 32.28
CA GLN A 407 -7.54 12.80 32.35
C GLN A 407 -8.44 12.32 31.20
N LEU A 408 -7.88 11.95 30.06
CA LEU A 408 -8.67 11.58 28.89
C LEU A 408 -9.31 10.20 29.06
N ALA A 409 -10.62 10.10 28.80
CA ALA A 409 -11.40 8.89 29.04
C ALA A 409 -10.86 7.65 28.30
N GLY A 410 -10.43 7.80 27.04
CA GLY A 410 -9.84 6.72 26.25
C GLY A 410 -8.55 6.13 26.83
N LEU A 411 -7.87 6.87 27.71
CA LEU A 411 -6.61 6.49 28.34
C LEU A 411 -6.77 6.02 29.80
N ALA A 412 -7.99 6.04 30.34
CA ALA A 412 -8.26 5.85 31.77
C ALA A 412 -7.72 4.52 32.32
N THR A 413 -7.79 3.43 31.54
CA THR A 413 -7.29 2.10 31.96
C THR A 413 -5.79 2.15 32.26
N ALA A 414 -4.99 2.72 31.36
CA ALA A 414 -3.54 2.84 31.54
C ALA A 414 -3.19 3.93 32.55
N ALA A 415 -3.92 5.05 32.57
CA ALA A 415 -3.76 6.09 33.58
C ALA A 415 -3.96 5.55 35.01
N LYS A 416 -4.95 4.68 35.23
CA LYS A 416 -5.18 4.02 36.53
C LYS A 416 -4.00 3.11 36.93
N ARG A 417 -3.48 2.32 35.99
CA ARG A 417 -2.30 1.46 36.21
C ARG A 417 -1.05 2.29 36.52
N ALA A 418 -0.80 3.33 35.73
CA ALA A 418 0.30 4.26 35.94
C ALA A 418 0.20 4.95 37.31
N THR A 419 -1.00 5.41 37.71
CA THR A 419 -1.24 6.05 39.01
C THR A 419 -0.92 5.13 40.18
N ALA A 420 -1.20 3.82 40.05
CA ALA A 420 -0.85 2.83 41.07
C ALA A 420 0.66 2.60 41.18
N LEU A 421 1.41 2.77 40.08
CA LEU A 421 2.86 2.57 40.01
C LEU A 421 3.67 3.79 40.48
N LEU A 422 3.14 5.02 40.35
CA LEU A 422 3.86 6.26 40.69
C LEU A 422 4.46 6.26 42.12
N PRO A 423 3.75 5.83 43.18
CA PRO A 423 4.33 5.78 44.53
C PRO A 423 5.45 4.75 44.69
N GLN A 424 5.55 3.77 43.78
CA GLN A 424 6.49 2.66 43.85
C GLN A 424 7.80 2.93 43.10
N LEU A 425 7.88 4.00 42.29
CA LEU A 425 9.02 4.24 41.40
C LEU A 425 10.37 4.30 42.12
N ALA A 426 10.42 4.95 43.29
CA ALA A 426 11.64 5.04 44.08
C ALA A 426 12.10 3.66 44.59
N THR A 427 11.16 2.82 45.02
CA THR A 427 11.45 1.45 45.47
C THR A 427 11.88 0.57 44.29
N LEU A 428 11.14 0.61 43.18
CA LEU A 428 11.47 -0.13 41.95
C LEU A 428 12.87 0.20 41.42
N ALA A 429 13.28 1.46 41.51
CA ALA A 429 14.63 1.90 41.13
C ALA A 429 15.74 1.31 42.01
N GLN A 430 15.45 0.94 43.25
CA GLN A 430 16.43 0.41 44.21
C GLN A 430 16.43 -1.12 44.31
N THR A 431 15.25 -1.74 44.30
CA THR A 431 15.07 -3.18 44.60
C THR A 431 14.78 -4.02 43.36
N GLY A 432 14.68 -3.39 42.18
CA GLY A 432 14.34 -4.07 40.92
C GLY A 432 12.84 -4.23 40.70
N THR A 433 12.46 -4.94 39.63
CA THR A 433 11.09 -4.98 39.07
C THR A 433 10.15 -6.00 39.73
N GLY A 434 10.50 -6.53 40.92
CA GLY A 434 9.66 -7.49 41.64
C GLY A 434 8.28 -6.92 41.93
N GLY A 435 7.22 -7.56 41.42
CA GLY A 435 5.83 -7.15 41.61
C GLY A 435 5.18 -6.42 40.42
N VAL A 436 5.92 -6.11 39.35
CA VAL A 436 5.34 -5.54 38.11
C VAL A 436 4.76 -6.66 37.24
N THR A 437 3.49 -6.53 36.84
CA THR A 437 2.85 -7.52 35.96
C THR A 437 3.35 -7.40 34.52
N ALA A 438 3.26 -8.47 33.73
CA ALA A 438 3.70 -8.47 32.33
C ALA A 438 3.01 -7.40 31.46
N ASP A 439 1.74 -7.10 31.75
CA ASP A 439 0.98 -6.06 31.02
C ASP A 439 1.35 -4.64 31.46
N ASP A 440 1.97 -4.48 32.64
CA ASP A 440 2.37 -3.17 33.18
C ASP A 440 3.83 -2.82 32.88
N VAL A 441 4.63 -3.76 32.37
CA VAL A 441 6.07 -3.55 32.07
C VAL A 441 6.29 -2.32 31.20
N ALA A 442 5.55 -2.17 30.09
CA ALA A 442 5.74 -1.05 29.17
C ALA A 442 5.44 0.32 29.83
N ILE A 443 4.42 0.37 30.69
CA ILE A 443 4.05 1.56 31.46
C ILE A 443 5.12 1.84 32.52
N ALA A 444 5.53 0.83 33.28
CA ALA A 444 6.54 0.95 34.33
C ALA A 444 7.90 1.39 33.77
N THR A 445 8.31 0.87 32.61
CA THR A 445 9.56 1.24 31.94
C THR A 445 9.59 2.74 31.63
N VAL A 446 8.59 3.27 30.92
CA VAL A 446 8.59 4.69 30.55
C VAL A 446 8.49 5.60 31.78
N LEU A 447 7.73 5.20 32.81
CA LEU A 447 7.66 5.92 34.08
C LEU A 447 9.03 5.97 34.80
N LEU A 448 9.74 4.84 34.88
CA LEU A 448 11.06 4.76 35.52
C LEU A 448 12.12 5.55 34.76
N GLU A 449 12.09 5.52 33.43
CA GLU A 449 13.01 6.29 32.59
C GLU A 449 12.83 7.79 32.78
N VAL A 450 11.57 8.27 32.76
CA VAL A 450 11.26 9.68 33.03
C VAL A 450 11.61 10.06 34.48
N TYR A 451 11.28 9.21 35.45
CA TYR A 451 11.65 9.42 36.85
C TYR A 451 13.16 9.54 37.04
N ALA A 452 13.95 8.67 36.42
CA ALA A 452 15.41 8.72 36.48
C ALA A 452 15.96 10.04 35.93
N LYS A 453 15.40 10.54 34.82
CA LYS A 453 15.78 11.84 34.24
C LYS A 453 15.41 13.02 35.15
N LEU A 454 14.25 13.00 35.78
CA LEU A 454 13.86 14.01 36.77
C LEU A 454 14.77 14.00 38.01
N VAL A 455 15.16 12.82 38.50
CA VAL A 455 16.14 12.69 39.60
C VAL A 455 17.51 13.25 39.18
N GLN A 456 17.98 12.95 37.95
CA GLN A 456 19.23 13.51 37.44
C GLN A 456 19.21 15.04 37.40
N ILE A 457 18.13 15.63 36.88
CA ILE A 457 17.97 17.09 36.84
C ILE A 457 17.95 17.66 38.27
N GLY A 458 17.19 17.06 39.17
CA GLY A 458 17.11 17.48 40.59
C GLY A 458 18.45 17.39 41.33
N ALA A 459 19.30 16.43 40.96
CA ALA A 459 20.66 16.27 41.50
C ALA A 459 21.71 17.18 40.82
N GLY A 460 21.32 18.02 39.87
CA GLY A 460 22.23 18.91 39.14
C GLY A 460 23.16 18.18 38.16
N LEU A 461 22.82 16.95 37.79
CA LEU A 461 23.55 16.18 36.78
C LEU A 461 23.24 16.73 35.37
N ASP A 462 24.08 16.37 34.40
CA ASP A 462 23.78 16.54 32.98
C ASP A 462 23.01 15.31 32.43
N TYR A 463 22.61 15.36 31.16
CA TYR A 463 21.88 14.26 30.52
C TYR A 463 22.62 12.91 30.60
N TRP A 464 23.96 12.95 30.66
CA TRP A 464 24.85 11.80 30.71
C TRP A 464 25.13 11.31 32.13
N GLY A 465 24.57 11.98 33.15
CA GLY A 465 24.73 11.64 34.56
C GLY A 465 26.02 12.18 35.18
N ASN A 466 26.74 13.08 34.50
CA ASN A 466 27.91 13.73 35.10
C ASN A 466 27.47 14.95 35.91
N TYR A 467 28.10 15.15 37.05
CA TYR A 467 27.89 16.37 37.82
C TYR A 467 28.64 17.52 37.14
N ALA A 468 27.94 18.60 36.79
CA ALA A 468 28.52 19.69 35.99
C ALA A 468 29.74 20.35 36.66
N ALA A 469 29.83 20.31 37.99
CA ALA A 469 30.94 20.85 38.78
C ALA A 469 31.94 19.79 39.28
N ALA A 470 31.85 18.54 38.81
CA ALA A 470 32.82 17.51 39.16
C ALA A 470 34.17 17.75 38.45
N VAL A 471 35.25 17.50 39.18
CA VAL A 471 36.61 17.45 38.63
C VAL A 471 36.90 15.99 38.24
N PRO A 472 37.18 15.69 36.96
CA PRO A 472 37.50 14.33 36.54
C PRO A 472 38.78 13.82 37.20
N ILE A 473 38.82 12.51 37.49
CA ILE A 473 40.00 11.83 38.07
C ILE A 473 41.15 11.79 37.05
N TRP A 474 40.81 11.64 35.77
CA TRP A 474 41.77 11.52 34.68
C TRP A 474 42.17 12.87 34.12
N SER A 475 43.40 12.97 33.64
CA SER A 475 43.92 14.20 33.04
C SER A 475 43.24 14.51 31.70
N PHE A 476 43.28 15.79 31.32
CA PHE A 476 42.81 16.28 30.03
C PHE A 476 43.40 15.48 28.87
N SER A 477 44.72 15.26 28.86
CA SER A 477 45.41 14.58 27.75
C SER A 477 44.92 13.14 27.55
N TYR A 478 44.65 12.41 28.63
CA TYR A 478 44.13 11.05 28.53
C TYR A 478 42.69 11.06 28.00
N LEU A 479 41.83 11.89 28.59
CA LEU A 479 40.42 11.99 28.20
C LEU A 479 40.27 12.49 26.75
N GLN A 480 41.16 13.36 26.30
CA GLN A 480 41.22 13.80 24.91
C GLN A 480 41.49 12.62 23.97
N GLN A 481 42.47 11.77 24.29
CA GLN A 481 42.79 10.62 23.45
C GLN A 481 41.66 9.58 23.40
N VAL A 482 40.96 9.38 24.54
CA VAL A 482 39.76 8.53 24.62
C VAL A 482 38.62 9.11 23.79
N ALA A 483 38.36 10.42 23.90
CA ALA A 483 37.30 11.09 23.14
C ALA A 483 37.57 11.03 21.62
N ILE A 484 38.83 11.24 21.20
CA ILE A 484 39.26 11.10 19.80
C ILE A 484 39.02 9.67 19.31
N ASN A 485 39.40 8.65 20.09
CA ASN A 485 39.23 7.26 19.68
C ASN A 485 37.75 6.90 19.45
N PHE A 486 36.85 7.28 20.36
CA PHE A 486 35.43 7.02 20.18
C PHE A 486 34.82 7.83 19.03
N ALA A 487 35.26 9.08 18.83
CA ALA A 487 34.83 9.88 17.69
C ALA A 487 35.27 9.26 16.36
N GLN A 488 36.49 8.70 16.29
CA GLN A 488 36.97 7.96 15.10
C GLN A 488 36.16 6.68 14.83
N LEU A 489 35.81 5.92 15.88
CA LEU A 489 34.93 4.75 15.74
C LEU A 489 33.53 5.15 15.24
N ALA A 490 33.00 6.27 15.74
CA ALA A 490 31.74 6.84 15.25
C ALA A 490 31.83 7.27 13.78
N GLN A 491 32.88 8.00 13.37
CA GLN A 491 33.12 8.36 11.97
C GLN A 491 33.18 7.14 11.04
N GLN A 492 33.87 6.07 11.45
CA GLN A 492 33.95 4.84 10.66
C GLN A 492 32.58 4.15 10.52
N ALA A 493 31.81 4.09 11.61
CA ALA A 493 30.47 3.52 11.60
C ALA A 493 29.52 4.36 10.72
N GLU A 494 29.53 5.69 10.84
CA GLU A 494 28.71 6.59 10.03
C GLU A 494 28.98 6.40 8.52
N ASN A 495 30.25 6.34 8.11
CA ASN A 495 30.63 6.07 6.72
C ASN A 495 30.08 4.72 6.21
N GLN A 496 30.04 3.68 7.07
CA GLN A 496 29.43 2.40 6.72
C GLN A 496 27.91 2.51 6.57
N VAL A 497 27.23 3.25 7.46
CA VAL A 497 25.79 3.52 7.36
C VAL A 497 25.47 4.20 6.03
N VAL A 498 26.20 5.26 5.67
CA VAL A 498 26.01 5.99 4.41
C VAL A 498 26.18 5.05 3.21
N ASN A 499 27.20 4.20 3.22
CA ASN A 499 27.42 3.22 2.15
C ASN A 499 26.28 2.20 2.04
N PHE A 500 25.79 1.64 3.16
CA PHE A 500 24.69 0.68 3.14
C PHE A 500 23.37 1.32 2.71
N TRP A 501 23.07 2.54 3.17
CA TRP A 501 21.87 3.24 2.74
C TRP A 501 21.91 3.63 1.27
N ASN A 502 23.07 4.08 0.76
CA ASN A 502 23.23 4.35 -0.67
C ASN A 502 23.04 3.07 -1.51
N GLN A 503 23.59 1.94 -1.08
CA GLN A 503 23.35 0.64 -1.75
C GLN A 503 21.87 0.23 -1.68
N ALA A 504 21.20 0.46 -0.56
CA ALA A 504 19.77 0.21 -0.42
C ALA A 504 18.94 1.06 -1.39
N ASP A 505 19.27 2.35 -1.53
CA ASP A 505 18.56 3.28 -2.41
C ASP A 505 18.80 2.95 -3.89
N GLN A 506 20.03 2.60 -4.27
CA GLN A 506 20.35 2.11 -5.61
C GLN A 506 19.59 0.82 -5.94
N ALA A 507 19.58 -0.14 -5.01
CA ALA A 507 18.84 -1.39 -5.18
C ALA A 507 17.32 -1.13 -5.28
N LYS A 508 16.79 -0.18 -4.51
CA LYS A 508 15.37 0.23 -4.57
C LYS A 508 15.03 0.86 -5.92
N LEU A 509 15.92 1.70 -6.45
CA LEU A 509 15.76 2.28 -7.80
C LEU A 509 15.73 1.18 -8.86
N THR A 510 16.71 0.27 -8.86
CA THR A 510 16.76 -0.87 -9.79
C THR A 510 15.50 -1.72 -9.70
N ARG A 511 15.01 -2.02 -8.50
CA ARG A 511 13.75 -2.74 -8.30
C ARG A 511 12.55 -2.01 -8.92
N THR A 512 12.50 -0.68 -8.76
CA THR A 512 11.44 0.16 -9.31
C THR A 512 11.50 0.18 -10.84
N GLU A 513 12.70 0.27 -11.43
CA GLU A 513 12.89 0.17 -12.88
C GLU A 513 12.44 -1.19 -13.42
N LEU A 514 12.78 -2.29 -12.74
CA LEU A 514 12.32 -3.64 -13.11
C LEU A 514 10.80 -3.77 -12.98
N ALA A 515 10.20 -3.23 -11.92
CA ALA A 515 8.74 -3.20 -11.77
C ALA A 515 8.06 -2.39 -12.89
N ASN A 516 8.64 -1.25 -13.27
CA ASN A 516 8.17 -0.46 -14.40
C ASN A 516 8.29 -1.23 -15.73
N GLN A 517 9.37 -1.99 -15.93
CA GLN A 517 9.51 -2.87 -17.11
C GLN A 517 8.42 -3.96 -17.16
N VAL A 518 8.10 -4.58 -16.01
CA VAL A 518 6.99 -5.55 -15.91
C VAL A 518 5.65 -4.89 -16.27
N SER A 519 5.40 -3.68 -15.77
CA SER A 519 4.18 -2.93 -16.10
C SER A 519 4.10 -2.58 -17.59
N GLN A 520 5.22 -2.15 -18.19
CA GLN A 520 5.28 -1.85 -19.62
C GLN A 520 5.04 -3.11 -20.48
N ALA A 521 5.66 -4.24 -20.12
CA ALA A 521 5.42 -5.51 -20.80
C ALA A 521 3.96 -5.98 -20.71
N SER A 522 3.31 -5.74 -19.56
CA SER A 522 1.87 -6.00 -19.39
C SER A 522 1.00 -5.10 -20.29
N GLY A 523 1.37 -3.84 -20.45
CA GLY A 523 0.74 -2.92 -21.41
C GLY A 523 0.86 -3.40 -22.87
N GLN A 524 2.02 -3.96 -23.25
CA GLN A 524 2.23 -4.53 -24.58
C GLN A 524 1.33 -5.73 -24.87
N ILE A 525 1.07 -6.58 -23.87
CA ILE A 525 0.10 -7.68 -24.00
C ILE A 525 -1.29 -7.13 -24.33
N ASN A 526 -1.74 -6.08 -23.64
CA ASN A 526 -3.06 -5.49 -23.89
C ASN A 526 -3.17 -4.91 -25.31
N ALA A 527 -2.12 -4.20 -25.77
CA ALA A 527 -2.06 -3.69 -27.13
C ALA A 527 -2.10 -4.83 -28.17
N ALA A 528 -1.35 -5.90 -27.96
CA ALA A 528 -1.35 -7.07 -28.85
C ALA A 528 -2.70 -7.82 -28.83
N GLN A 529 -3.38 -7.91 -27.68
CA GLN A 529 -4.73 -8.47 -27.58
C GLN A 529 -5.75 -7.66 -28.40
N GLN A 530 -5.66 -6.33 -28.34
CA GLN A 530 -6.55 -5.47 -29.12
C GLN A 530 -6.29 -5.61 -30.63
N GLN A 531 -5.03 -5.70 -31.05
CA GLN A 531 -4.68 -5.97 -32.45
C GLN A 531 -5.24 -7.31 -32.95
N LEU A 532 -5.16 -8.36 -32.12
CA LEU A 532 -5.76 -9.66 -32.44
C LEU A 532 -7.29 -9.57 -32.57
N ALA A 533 -7.96 -8.86 -31.66
CA ALA A 533 -9.42 -8.65 -31.72
C ALA A 533 -9.84 -7.90 -32.99
N VAL A 534 -9.10 -6.85 -33.38
CA VAL A 534 -9.34 -6.12 -34.63
C VAL A 534 -9.14 -7.02 -35.84
N ALA A 535 -8.08 -7.83 -35.87
CA ALA A 535 -7.84 -8.78 -36.96
C ALA A 535 -8.96 -9.84 -37.07
N GLN A 536 -9.47 -10.33 -35.94
CA GLN A 536 -10.60 -11.28 -35.91
C GLN A 536 -11.90 -10.65 -36.40
N ALA A 537 -12.21 -9.42 -35.96
CA ALA A 537 -13.37 -8.69 -36.44
C ALA A 537 -13.29 -8.42 -37.95
N GLN A 538 -12.10 -8.11 -38.47
CA GLN A 538 -11.86 -7.94 -39.90
C GLN A 538 -12.07 -9.25 -40.68
N ALA A 539 -11.59 -10.39 -40.17
CA ALA A 539 -11.85 -11.70 -40.78
C ALA A 539 -13.35 -12.04 -40.83
N GLN A 540 -14.10 -11.71 -39.77
CA GLN A 540 -15.57 -11.88 -39.77
C GLN A 540 -16.25 -11.00 -40.82
N ALA A 541 -15.81 -9.76 -41.00
CA ALA A 541 -16.33 -8.87 -42.04
C ALA A 541 -16.07 -9.45 -43.46
N TYR A 542 -14.88 -10.00 -43.72
CA TYR A 542 -14.59 -10.67 -44.99
C TYR A 542 -15.41 -11.95 -45.18
N GLN A 543 -15.71 -12.69 -44.12
CA GLN A 543 -16.57 -13.87 -44.18
C GLN A 543 -18.01 -13.52 -44.57
N ALA A 544 -18.56 -12.43 -44.02
CA ALA A 544 -19.84 -11.88 -44.46
C ALA A 544 -19.80 -11.45 -45.94
N GLY A 545 -18.67 -10.90 -46.40
CA GLY A 545 -18.43 -10.57 -47.81
C GLY A 545 -18.48 -11.80 -48.74
N VAL A 546 -17.86 -12.92 -48.32
CA VAL A 546 -17.95 -14.20 -49.05
C VAL A 546 -19.39 -14.70 -49.13
N ALA A 547 -20.14 -14.65 -48.02
CA ALA A 547 -21.54 -15.07 -48.02
C ALA A 547 -22.40 -14.23 -48.98
N LEU A 548 -22.21 -12.90 -48.99
CA LEU A 548 -22.88 -12.00 -49.92
C LEU A 548 -22.52 -12.30 -51.39
N ALA A 549 -21.24 -12.52 -51.68
CA ALA A 549 -20.78 -12.87 -53.03
C ALA A 549 -21.37 -14.22 -53.49
N GLN A 550 -21.45 -15.20 -52.59
CA GLN A 550 -22.08 -16.49 -52.85
C GLN A 550 -23.56 -16.33 -53.20
N THR A 551 -24.31 -15.57 -52.40
CA THR A 551 -25.74 -15.30 -52.66
C THR A 551 -25.93 -14.61 -54.00
N ARG A 552 -25.08 -13.64 -54.36
CA ARG A 552 -25.13 -12.97 -55.67
C ARG A 552 -24.90 -13.95 -56.82
N ALA A 553 -23.89 -14.81 -56.72
CA ALA A 553 -23.61 -15.81 -57.75
C ALA A 553 -24.78 -16.80 -57.91
N THR A 554 -25.36 -17.29 -56.80
CA THR A 554 -26.52 -18.19 -56.82
C THR A 554 -27.76 -17.51 -57.39
N ASN A 555 -28.05 -16.27 -57.00
CA ASN A 555 -29.22 -15.54 -57.48
C ASN A 555 -29.16 -15.29 -58.99
N VAL A 556 -28.01 -14.88 -59.54
CA VAL A 556 -27.86 -14.67 -60.99
C VAL A 556 -28.01 -15.97 -61.76
N ALA A 557 -27.42 -17.07 -61.27
CA ALA A 557 -27.58 -18.39 -61.88
C ALA A 557 -29.04 -18.87 -61.88
N LYS A 558 -29.75 -18.70 -60.75
CA LYS A 558 -31.16 -19.05 -60.64
C LYS A 558 -32.03 -18.18 -61.55
N ASN A 559 -31.72 -16.88 -61.66
CA ASN A 559 -32.44 -15.96 -62.53
C ASN A 559 -32.30 -16.34 -64.01
N ALA A 560 -31.12 -16.82 -64.44
CA ALA A 560 -30.91 -17.35 -65.79
C ALA A 560 -31.77 -18.61 -66.06
N GLN A 561 -31.87 -19.52 -65.09
CA GLN A 561 -32.71 -20.73 -65.17
C GLN A 561 -34.21 -20.40 -65.20
N GLU A 562 -34.67 -19.53 -64.29
CA GLU A 562 -36.06 -19.07 -64.24
C GLU A 562 -36.45 -18.32 -65.52
N TYR A 563 -35.59 -17.43 -66.03
CA TYR A 563 -35.81 -16.76 -67.31
C TYR A 563 -35.90 -17.75 -68.47
N GLY A 564 -35.00 -18.74 -68.54
CA GLY A 564 -35.06 -19.78 -69.55
C GLY A 564 -36.37 -20.56 -69.53
N SER A 565 -36.84 -20.96 -68.34
CA SER A 565 -38.08 -21.71 -68.16
C SER A 565 -39.33 -20.87 -68.49
N LEU A 566 -39.50 -19.72 -67.86
CA LEU A 566 -40.69 -18.86 -68.03
C LEU A 566 -40.77 -18.28 -69.44
N ASN A 567 -39.66 -17.76 -69.98
CA ASN A 567 -39.67 -17.16 -71.31
C ASN A 567 -39.93 -18.21 -72.40
N SER A 568 -39.51 -19.47 -72.20
CA SER A 568 -39.83 -20.55 -73.15
C SER A 568 -41.34 -20.77 -73.28
N GLN A 569 -42.10 -20.66 -72.18
CA GLN A 569 -43.55 -20.80 -72.18
C GLN A 569 -44.23 -19.60 -72.87
N VAL A 570 -43.74 -18.38 -72.63
CA VAL A 570 -44.25 -17.16 -73.28
C VAL A 570 -44.06 -17.22 -74.80
N ILE A 571 -42.87 -17.64 -75.25
CA ILE A 571 -42.54 -17.78 -76.67
C ILE A 571 -43.46 -18.79 -77.37
N VAL A 572 -43.80 -19.91 -76.71
CA VAL A 572 -44.79 -20.89 -77.21
C VAL A 572 -46.14 -20.22 -77.40
N ILE A 573 -46.67 -19.56 -76.36
CA ILE A 573 -47.99 -18.91 -76.38
C ILE A 573 -48.08 -17.85 -77.49
N GLN A 574 -47.02 -17.05 -77.67
CA GLN A 574 -46.98 -16.04 -78.74
C GLN A 574 -46.97 -16.65 -80.14
N ALA A 575 -46.23 -17.73 -80.35
CA ALA A 575 -46.16 -18.41 -81.64
C ALA A 575 -47.50 -19.07 -82.00
N THR A 576 -48.12 -19.78 -81.06
CA THR A 576 -49.45 -20.39 -81.28
C THR A 576 -50.53 -19.33 -81.49
N GLY A 577 -50.49 -18.23 -80.74
CA GLY A 577 -51.42 -17.10 -80.90
C GLY A 577 -51.29 -16.40 -82.27
N GLN A 578 -50.07 -16.26 -82.80
CA GLN A 578 -49.85 -15.71 -84.14
C GLN A 578 -50.40 -16.61 -85.25
N GLN A 579 -50.22 -17.93 -85.12
CA GLN A 579 -50.75 -18.92 -86.07
C GLN A 579 -52.29 -18.91 -86.09
N VAL A 580 -52.93 -18.97 -84.91
CA VAL A 580 -54.39 -18.93 -84.77
C VAL A 580 -54.98 -17.60 -85.26
N SER A 581 -54.34 -16.47 -84.95
CA SER A 581 -54.79 -15.15 -85.45
C SER A 581 -54.68 -15.01 -86.98
N GLY A 582 -53.86 -15.84 -87.63
CA GLY A 582 -53.72 -15.91 -89.08
C GLY A 582 -54.73 -16.83 -89.77
N GLY A 583 -55.63 -17.50 -89.03
CA GLY A 583 -56.70 -18.35 -89.56
C GLY A 583 -56.38 -19.85 -89.60
N ASP A 584 -55.33 -20.29 -88.90
CA ASP A 584 -54.80 -21.66 -88.95
C ASP A 584 -55.03 -22.42 -87.61
N ASP A 585 -54.71 -23.72 -87.54
CA ASP A 585 -55.17 -24.64 -86.48
C ASP A 585 -54.48 -24.53 -85.10
N GLY A 586 -53.38 -23.77 -85.03
CA GLY A 586 -52.60 -23.61 -83.80
C GLY A 586 -51.70 -24.80 -83.45
N ASP A 587 -51.34 -25.67 -84.42
CA ASP A 587 -50.37 -26.74 -84.18
C ASP A 587 -48.95 -26.21 -83.91
N TYR A 588 -48.62 -26.04 -82.63
CA TYR A 588 -47.29 -25.67 -82.19
C TYR A 588 -46.20 -26.65 -82.67
N ASN A 589 -46.50 -27.94 -82.85
CA ASN A 589 -45.48 -28.91 -83.26
C ASN A 589 -45.06 -28.67 -84.71
N GLY A 590 -46.01 -28.39 -85.61
CA GLY A 590 -45.76 -27.97 -86.99
C GLY A 590 -44.95 -26.67 -87.07
N VAL A 591 -45.34 -25.63 -86.32
CA VAL A 591 -44.61 -24.34 -86.25
C VAL A 591 -43.20 -24.51 -85.69
N SER A 592 -43.04 -25.32 -84.64
CA SER A 592 -41.75 -25.59 -83.99
C SER A 592 -40.80 -26.37 -84.91
N ALA A 593 -41.31 -27.36 -85.66
CA ALA A 593 -40.52 -28.11 -86.64
C ALA A 593 -40.02 -27.20 -87.78
N MET A 594 -40.89 -26.32 -88.28
CA MET A 594 -40.54 -25.33 -89.31
C MET A 594 -39.55 -24.28 -88.78
N ALA A 595 -39.72 -23.80 -87.54
CA ALA A 595 -38.77 -22.89 -86.90
C ALA A 595 -37.37 -23.52 -86.72
N ASN A 596 -37.29 -24.83 -86.45
CA ASN A 596 -36.03 -25.57 -86.38
C ASN A 596 -35.37 -25.74 -87.76
N GLN A 597 -36.17 -25.97 -88.81
CA GLN A 597 -35.66 -25.97 -90.19
C GLN A 597 -35.08 -24.60 -90.56
N TYR A 598 -35.76 -23.51 -90.16
CA TYR A 598 -35.28 -22.16 -90.39
C TYR A 598 -33.98 -21.86 -89.64
N LEU A 599 -33.90 -22.20 -88.34
CA LEU A 599 -32.70 -22.04 -87.52
C LEU A 599 -31.50 -22.89 -88.01
N SER A 600 -31.76 -24.01 -88.70
CA SER A 600 -30.72 -24.86 -89.32
C SER A 600 -30.34 -24.43 -90.74
N GLY A 601 -30.86 -23.30 -91.22
CA GLY A 601 -30.52 -22.71 -92.52
C GLY A 601 -31.25 -23.32 -93.72
N GLN A 602 -32.28 -24.15 -93.48
CA GLN A 602 -33.10 -24.74 -94.54
C GLN A 602 -34.20 -23.76 -94.99
N ARG A 603 -34.60 -23.84 -96.26
CA ARG A 603 -35.74 -23.06 -96.78
C ARG A 603 -37.04 -23.62 -96.22
N ILE A 604 -37.86 -22.78 -95.60
CA ILE A 604 -39.18 -23.13 -95.07
C ILE A 604 -40.30 -22.74 -96.04
N SER A 605 -41.33 -23.57 -96.16
CA SER A 605 -42.49 -23.34 -97.04
C SER A 605 -43.74 -24.00 -96.45
N GLY A 606 -44.89 -23.34 -96.55
CA GLY A 606 -46.18 -23.80 -96.00
C GLY A 606 -47.21 -22.66 -96.02
N ASP A 607 -48.30 -22.79 -95.25
CA ASP A 607 -49.30 -21.73 -95.12
C ASP A 607 -48.71 -20.44 -94.56
N SER A 608 -49.11 -19.30 -95.13
CA SER A 608 -48.49 -17.99 -94.84
C SER A 608 -48.51 -17.62 -93.34
N ALA A 609 -49.57 -18.01 -92.62
CA ALA A 609 -49.70 -17.85 -91.18
C ALA A 609 -48.71 -18.73 -90.39
N THR A 610 -48.57 -20.00 -90.77
CA THR A 610 -47.61 -20.95 -90.16
C THR A 610 -46.15 -20.55 -90.42
N VAL A 611 -45.82 -20.08 -91.63
CA VAL A 611 -44.47 -19.58 -91.96
C VAL A 611 -44.14 -18.32 -91.14
N ALA A 612 -45.08 -17.36 -91.02
CA ALA A 612 -44.88 -16.15 -90.23
C ALA A 612 -44.68 -16.46 -88.73
N ALA A 613 -45.50 -17.34 -88.16
CA ALA A 613 -45.36 -17.81 -86.78
C ALA A 613 -44.02 -18.54 -86.54
N ALA A 614 -43.57 -19.37 -87.50
CA ALA A 614 -42.30 -20.10 -87.40
C ALA A 614 -41.09 -19.15 -87.47
N THR A 615 -41.14 -18.11 -88.31
CA THR A 615 -40.06 -17.12 -88.44
C THR A 615 -39.92 -16.26 -87.18
N ASN A 616 -41.05 -15.81 -86.60
CA ASN A 616 -41.06 -15.09 -85.32
C ASN A 616 -40.62 -15.98 -84.16
N LEU A 617 -41.04 -17.25 -84.12
CA LEU A 617 -40.60 -18.22 -83.11
C LEU A 617 -39.08 -18.42 -83.15
N ALA A 618 -38.49 -18.54 -84.35
CA ALA A 618 -37.04 -18.64 -84.52
C ALA A 618 -36.30 -17.39 -84.01
N ALA A 619 -36.79 -16.18 -84.33
CA ALA A 619 -36.21 -14.93 -83.85
C ALA A 619 -36.28 -14.81 -82.32
N ASN A 620 -37.42 -15.15 -81.72
CA ASN A 620 -37.62 -15.14 -80.27
C ASN A 620 -36.72 -16.17 -79.55
N ARG A 621 -36.52 -17.36 -80.12
CA ARG A 621 -35.57 -18.37 -79.61
C ARG A 621 -34.13 -17.86 -79.63
N LEU A 622 -33.71 -17.19 -80.70
CA LEU A 622 -32.36 -16.61 -80.81
C LEU A 622 -32.15 -15.48 -79.80
N SER A 623 -33.15 -14.59 -79.64
CA SER A 623 -33.12 -13.51 -78.66
C SER A 623 -33.08 -14.04 -77.22
N GLN A 624 -33.84 -15.10 -76.93
CA GLN A 624 -33.80 -15.78 -75.63
C GLN A 624 -32.41 -16.36 -75.36
N GLN A 625 -31.81 -17.04 -76.33
CA GLN A 625 -30.48 -17.64 -76.18
C GLN A 625 -29.42 -16.57 -75.88
N PHE A 626 -29.40 -15.46 -76.63
CA PHE A 626 -28.46 -14.36 -76.38
C PHE A 626 -28.63 -13.77 -74.97
N GLN A 627 -29.87 -13.62 -74.50
CA GLN A 627 -30.15 -13.13 -73.15
C GLN A 627 -29.61 -14.11 -72.09
N ILE A 628 -29.87 -15.41 -72.25
CA ILE A 628 -29.37 -16.45 -71.35
C ILE A 628 -27.83 -16.46 -71.34
N ASP A 629 -27.18 -16.35 -72.50
CA ASP A 629 -25.73 -16.30 -72.60
C ASP A 629 -25.15 -15.03 -71.96
N SER A 630 -25.86 -13.90 -72.04
CA SER A 630 -25.51 -12.68 -71.29
C SER A 630 -25.59 -12.92 -69.77
N MET A 631 -26.67 -13.53 -69.28
CA MET A 631 -26.83 -13.84 -67.86
C MET A 631 -25.80 -14.88 -67.36
N ASN A 632 -25.42 -15.83 -68.22
CA ASN A 632 -24.36 -16.80 -67.95
C ASN A 632 -22.98 -16.13 -67.84
N ARG A 633 -22.69 -15.14 -68.70
CA ARG A 633 -21.46 -14.32 -68.57
C ARG A 633 -21.43 -13.55 -67.24
N THR A 634 -22.53 -12.91 -66.86
CA THR A 634 -22.65 -12.26 -65.54
C THR A 634 -22.49 -13.26 -64.39
N THR A 635 -22.96 -14.50 -64.54
CA THR A 635 -22.76 -15.56 -63.55
C THR A 635 -21.26 -15.89 -63.39
N ALA A 636 -20.52 -16.00 -64.50
CA ALA A 636 -19.07 -16.26 -64.47
C ALA A 636 -18.30 -15.10 -63.80
N GLU A 637 -18.69 -13.84 -64.04
CA GLU A 637 -18.12 -12.67 -63.37
C GLU A 637 -18.36 -12.71 -61.85
N MET A 638 -19.58 -13.06 -61.41
CA MET A 638 -19.90 -13.18 -59.98
C MET A 638 -19.14 -14.35 -59.32
N GLN A 639 -18.88 -15.43 -60.04
CA GLN A 639 -18.03 -16.53 -59.56
C GLN A 639 -16.57 -16.10 -59.38
N GLN A 640 -16.03 -15.24 -60.25
CA GLN A 640 -14.70 -14.65 -60.05
C GLN A 640 -14.66 -13.70 -58.85
N ALA A 641 -15.70 -12.89 -58.65
CA ALA A 641 -15.81 -12.02 -57.48
C ALA A 641 -15.86 -12.83 -56.16
N LEU A 642 -16.53 -13.99 -56.16
CA LEU A 642 -16.52 -14.93 -55.04
C LEU A 642 -15.11 -15.48 -54.76
N ALA A 643 -14.38 -15.90 -55.80
CA ALA A 643 -13.00 -16.39 -55.64
C ALA A 643 -12.07 -15.30 -55.06
N GLN A 644 -12.23 -14.05 -55.50
CA GLN A 644 -11.50 -12.91 -54.92
C GLN A 644 -11.86 -12.69 -53.44
N ALA A 645 -13.14 -12.75 -53.07
CA ALA A 645 -13.57 -12.63 -51.68
C ALA A 645 -13.02 -13.76 -50.79
N GLN A 646 -12.94 -14.99 -51.31
CA GLN A 646 -12.32 -16.12 -50.61
C GLN A 646 -10.81 -15.92 -50.39
N ALA A 647 -10.09 -15.39 -51.38
CA ALA A 647 -8.67 -15.05 -51.23
C ALA A 647 -8.45 -13.94 -50.19
N GLN A 648 -9.33 -12.93 -50.14
CA GLN A 648 -9.29 -11.88 -49.10
C GLN A 648 -9.52 -12.45 -47.70
N LEU A 649 -10.45 -13.39 -47.54
CA LEU A 649 -10.68 -14.08 -46.28
C LEU A 649 -9.45 -14.91 -45.85
N ALA A 650 -8.80 -15.61 -46.79
CA ALA A 650 -7.57 -16.35 -46.50
C ALA A 650 -6.43 -15.43 -46.02
N ALA A 651 -6.26 -14.26 -46.65
CA ALA A 651 -5.29 -13.26 -46.22
C ALA A 651 -5.63 -12.70 -44.83
N ALA A 652 -6.90 -12.41 -44.54
CA ALA A 652 -7.34 -11.95 -43.22
C ALA A 652 -7.09 -13.01 -42.13
N ASN A 653 -7.32 -14.29 -42.42
CA ASN A 653 -7.02 -15.38 -41.49
C ASN A 653 -5.51 -15.52 -41.20
N ALA A 654 -4.65 -15.27 -42.20
CA ALA A 654 -3.21 -15.22 -41.98
C ALA A 654 -2.80 -14.03 -41.08
N GLN A 655 -3.46 -12.87 -41.22
CA GLN A 655 -3.25 -11.72 -40.31
C GLN A 655 -3.67 -12.03 -38.87
N VAL A 656 -4.76 -12.78 -38.67
CA VAL A 656 -5.17 -13.27 -37.34
C VAL A 656 -4.08 -14.17 -36.73
N SER A 657 -3.51 -15.09 -37.51
CA SER A 657 -2.43 -15.96 -37.05
C SER A 657 -1.16 -15.17 -36.67
N ALA A 658 -0.76 -14.19 -37.48
CA ALA A 658 0.37 -13.30 -37.19
C ALA A 658 0.15 -12.45 -35.94
N ALA A 659 -1.05 -11.89 -35.76
CA ALA A 659 -1.41 -11.16 -34.54
C ALA A 659 -1.40 -12.06 -33.30
N GLY A 660 -1.80 -13.34 -33.44
CA GLY A 660 -1.70 -14.35 -32.40
C GLY A 660 -0.25 -14.66 -32.00
N ALA A 661 0.67 -14.75 -32.97
CA ALA A 661 2.09 -14.92 -32.71
C ALA A 661 2.71 -13.71 -32.00
N ASN A 662 2.34 -12.49 -32.40
CA ASN A 662 2.79 -11.25 -31.73
C ASN A 662 2.31 -11.17 -30.28
N LEU A 663 1.09 -11.65 -30.00
CA LEU A 663 0.58 -11.77 -28.64
C LEU A 663 1.40 -12.77 -27.81
N ALA A 664 1.78 -13.92 -28.38
CA ALA A 664 2.62 -14.91 -27.69
C ALA A 664 4.02 -14.35 -27.36
N VAL A 665 4.63 -13.57 -28.27
CA VAL A 665 5.90 -12.88 -28.01
C VAL A 665 5.77 -11.87 -26.88
N ALA A 666 4.69 -11.06 -26.88
CA ALA A 666 4.43 -10.11 -25.80
C ALA A 666 4.26 -10.82 -24.43
N GLN A 667 3.61 -11.98 -24.41
CA GLN A 667 3.46 -12.81 -23.21
C GLN A 667 4.80 -13.37 -22.71
N LEU A 668 5.67 -13.85 -23.60
CA LEU A 668 7.00 -14.33 -23.24
C LEU A 668 7.88 -13.21 -22.69
N ASN A 669 7.85 -12.02 -23.30
CA ASN A 669 8.59 -10.86 -22.79
C ASN A 669 8.13 -10.45 -21.39
N ALA A 670 6.82 -10.50 -21.12
CA ALA A 670 6.28 -10.22 -19.79
C ALA A 670 6.70 -11.27 -18.75
N GLN A 671 6.72 -12.56 -19.13
CA GLN A 671 7.22 -13.62 -18.26
C GLN A 671 8.72 -13.45 -17.96
N ALA A 672 9.53 -13.11 -18.95
CA ALA A 672 10.96 -12.84 -18.76
C ALA A 672 11.18 -11.66 -17.80
N ALA A 673 10.47 -10.53 -17.99
CA ALA A 673 10.56 -9.39 -17.09
C ALA A 673 10.15 -9.74 -15.65
N ALA A 674 9.07 -10.53 -15.48
CA ALA A 674 8.62 -10.98 -14.16
C ALA A 674 9.63 -11.93 -13.49
N GLN A 675 10.29 -12.80 -14.27
CA GLN A 675 11.36 -13.68 -13.77
C GLN A 675 12.59 -12.87 -13.34
N THR A 676 13.00 -11.85 -14.10
CA THR A 676 14.12 -10.97 -13.72
C THR A 676 13.83 -10.26 -12.40
N LEU A 677 12.61 -9.72 -12.22
CA LEU A 677 12.19 -9.14 -10.94
C LEU A 677 12.16 -10.20 -9.82
N GLY A 678 11.65 -11.40 -10.10
CA GLY A 678 11.61 -12.49 -9.13
C GLY A 678 13.00 -12.96 -8.69
N VAL A 679 13.98 -13.01 -9.60
CA VAL A 679 15.38 -13.32 -9.29
C VAL A 679 15.99 -12.21 -8.42
N PHE A 680 15.73 -10.94 -8.75
CA PHE A 680 16.18 -9.81 -7.95
C PHE A 680 15.61 -9.85 -6.52
N ASP A 681 14.30 -10.09 -6.37
CA ASP A 681 13.64 -10.17 -5.07
C ASP A 681 14.06 -11.43 -4.26
N ALA A 682 14.57 -12.47 -4.92
CA ALA A 682 15.10 -13.68 -4.29
C ALA A 682 16.60 -13.61 -3.92
N ASP A 683 17.30 -12.56 -4.34
CA ASP A 683 18.70 -12.39 -4.01
C ASP A 683 18.90 -12.13 -2.51
N THR A 684 20.07 -12.46 -1.98
CA THR A 684 20.37 -12.27 -0.55
C THR A 684 20.45 -10.78 -0.18
N PHE A 685 20.97 -9.96 -1.09
CA PHE A 685 21.21 -8.54 -0.87
C PHE A 685 20.07 -7.67 -1.41
N THR A 686 18.87 -7.87 -0.85
CA THR A 686 17.69 -7.06 -1.18
C THR A 686 17.80 -5.64 -0.60
N PRO A 687 17.03 -4.66 -1.12
CA PRO A 687 16.97 -3.31 -0.55
C PRO A 687 16.66 -3.32 0.96
N GLN A 688 15.81 -4.24 1.42
CA GLN A 688 15.44 -4.38 2.82
C GLN A 688 16.62 -4.88 3.67
N VAL A 689 17.41 -5.83 3.16
CA VAL A 689 18.59 -6.35 3.86
C VAL A 689 19.66 -5.27 3.99
N TRP A 690 19.96 -4.53 2.92
CA TRP A 690 20.89 -3.40 2.98
C TRP A 690 20.42 -2.34 3.97
N LYS A 691 19.13 -2.01 3.98
CA LYS A 691 18.58 -1.05 4.94
C LYS A 691 18.66 -1.56 6.37
N ALA A 692 18.40 -2.84 6.60
CA ALA A 692 18.51 -3.46 7.93
C ALA A 692 19.95 -3.45 8.45
N MET A 693 20.94 -3.75 7.59
CA MET A 693 22.36 -3.63 7.92
C MET A 693 22.73 -2.19 8.26
N GLY A 694 22.30 -1.22 7.44
CA GLY A 694 22.50 0.20 7.72
C GLY A 694 21.89 0.62 9.07
N ASN A 695 20.65 0.22 9.36
CA ASN A 695 19.98 0.53 10.63
C ASN A 695 20.68 -0.10 11.85
N PHE A 696 21.30 -1.28 11.70
CA PHE A 696 22.05 -1.90 12.78
C PHE A 696 23.36 -1.16 13.05
N VAL A 697 24.09 -0.78 11.99
CA VAL A 697 25.33 0.00 12.15
C VAL A 697 25.05 1.41 12.66
N ASP A 698 23.90 1.99 12.32
CA ASP A 698 23.43 3.27 12.85
C ASP A 698 23.29 3.24 14.38
N GLN A 699 22.74 2.15 14.94
CA GLN A 699 22.70 1.96 16.40
C GLN A 699 24.11 1.86 17.03
N ILE A 700 25.06 1.25 16.33
CA ILE A 700 26.46 1.18 16.77
C ILE A 700 27.09 2.58 16.73
N TYR A 701 26.83 3.33 15.65
CA TYR A 701 27.25 4.72 15.51
C TYR A 701 26.74 5.58 16.67
N GLU A 702 25.44 5.54 16.96
CA GLU A 702 24.84 6.28 18.08
C GLU A 702 25.51 5.93 19.42
N ARG A 703 25.80 4.64 19.64
CA ARG A 703 26.50 4.19 20.84
C ARG A 703 27.90 4.79 20.94
N TYR A 704 28.70 4.72 19.87
CA TYR A 704 30.04 5.31 19.86
C TYR A 704 30.00 6.83 19.98
N MET A 705 29.03 7.49 19.35
CA MET A 705 28.85 8.93 19.46
C MET A 705 28.52 9.36 20.89
N ASN A 706 27.64 8.63 21.57
CA ASN A 706 27.33 8.88 22.99
C ASN A 706 28.56 8.68 23.89
N MET A 707 29.36 7.64 23.62
CA MET A 707 30.61 7.41 24.35
C MET A 707 31.63 8.53 24.11
N ALA A 708 31.77 8.98 22.85
CA ALA A 708 32.64 10.08 22.46
C ALA A 708 32.24 11.39 23.13
N LEU A 709 30.95 11.73 23.08
CA LEU A 709 30.43 12.97 23.66
C LEU A 709 30.58 12.98 25.18
N ARG A 710 30.33 11.84 25.86
CA ARG A 710 30.56 11.72 27.30
C ARG A 710 32.03 11.92 27.66
N ALA A 711 32.94 11.27 26.92
CA ALA A 711 34.38 11.44 27.12
C ALA A 711 34.83 12.88 26.86
N ALA A 712 34.30 13.54 25.82
CA ALA A 712 34.59 14.92 25.48
C ALA A 712 34.09 15.92 26.54
N LYS A 713 32.93 15.67 27.16
CA LYS A 713 32.43 16.49 28.28
C LYS A 713 33.32 16.37 29.52
N LEU A 714 33.76 15.16 29.87
CA LEU A 714 34.74 14.97 30.94
C LEU A 714 36.08 15.63 30.58
N MET A 715 36.53 15.51 29.33
CA MET A 715 37.74 16.18 28.84
C MET A 715 37.64 17.70 29.01
N GLN A 716 36.51 18.33 28.65
CA GLN A 716 36.29 19.77 28.86
C GLN A 716 36.37 20.15 30.35
N GLN A 717 35.79 19.35 31.23
CA GLN A 717 35.87 19.60 32.68
C GLN A 717 37.30 19.50 33.21
N ALA A 718 38.07 18.48 32.78
CA ALA A 718 39.47 18.33 33.14
C ALA A 718 40.31 19.51 32.61
N TYR A 719 40.05 19.95 31.37
CA TYR A 719 40.72 21.11 30.78
C TYR A 719 40.50 22.38 31.60
N ASN A 720 39.24 22.66 31.94
CA ASN A 720 38.86 23.82 32.73
C ASN A 720 39.53 23.81 34.11
N PHE A 721 39.60 22.63 34.75
CA PHE A 721 40.26 22.48 36.03
C PHE A 721 41.79 22.63 35.97
N GLU A 722 42.46 21.94 35.05
CA GLU A 722 43.93 21.92 34.95
C GLU A 722 44.55 23.27 34.54
N ASN A 723 43.76 24.11 33.87
CA ASN A 723 44.18 25.39 33.33
C ASN A 723 43.50 26.60 34.01
N ASP A 724 42.63 26.38 35.00
CA ASP A 724 41.87 27.43 35.72
C ASP A 724 41.09 28.36 34.75
N VAL A 725 40.42 27.74 33.77
CA VAL A 725 39.61 28.41 32.75
C VAL A 725 38.17 27.88 32.75
N SER A 726 37.27 28.58 32.07
CA SER A 726 35.86 28.18 31.93
C SER A 726 35.45 28.22 30.46
N VAL A 727 36.11 27.40 29.64
CA VAL A 727 35.76 27.27 28.22
C VAL A 727 34.66 26.22 28.03
N SER A 728 33.82 26.42 27.01
CA SER A 728 32.73 25.51 26.67
C SER A 728 32.61 25.33 25.16
N PHE A 729 33.57 24.61 24.57
CA PHE A 729 33.54 24.30 23.14
C PHE A 729 32.66 23.10 22.81
N ILE A 730 32.58 22.10 23.69
CA ILE A 730 31.77 20.90 23.41
C ILE A 730 30.29 21.26 23.52
N LYS A 731 29.56 21.09 22.43
CA LYS A 731 28.11 21.34 22.33
C LYS A 731 27.31 20.32 23.13
N ALA A 732 26.04 20.63 23.33
CA ALA A 732 25.14 19.79 24.09
C ALA A 732 24.64 18.59 23.23
N SER A 733 24.41 18.84 21.93
CA SER A 733 24.16 17.82 20.91
C SER A 733 24.85 18.20 19.59
N TYR A 734 25.15 17.19 18.78
CA TYR A 734 25.75 17.32 17.43
C TYR A 734 24.85 16.73 16.33
N GLN A 735 23.62 16.33 16.65
CA GLN A 735 22.68 15.67 15.72
C GLN A 735 22.12 16.59 14.61
N GLY A 736 22.53 17.86 14.52
CA GLY A 736 21.95 18.85 13.58
C GLY A 736 22.92 19.44 12.56
N VAL A 737 24.10 18.83 12.35
CA VAL A 737 25.15 19.43 11.49
C VAL A 737 24.80 19.28 9.99
N VAL A 738 24.36 18.09 9.56
CA VAL A 738 23.78 17.82 8.22
C VAL A 738 22.78 16.66 8.34
N ASP A 739 21.50 16.93 8.64
CA ASP A 739 20.46 15.89 8.80
C ASP A 739 20.87 14.68 9.68
N GLY A 740 21.60 14.93 10.76
CA GLY A 740 22.08 13.88 11.67
C GLY A 740 23.45 13.27 11.35
N LEU A 741 24.04 13.59 10.19
CA LEU A 741 25.38 13.15 9.76
C LEU A 741 26.47 14.15 10.15
N LEU A 742 27.72 13.70 10.10
CA LEU A 742 28.95 14.45 10.43
C LEU A 742 29.00 14.93 11.87
N ALA A 743 28.20 14.33 12.76
CA ALA A 743 28.17 14.72 14.16
C ALA A 743 29.53 14.42 14.83
N ALA A 744 30.14 13.29 14.48
CA ALA A 744 31.44 12.88 14.98
C ALA A 744 32.59 13.78 14.46
N ASP A 745 32.53 14.22 13.20
CA ASP A 745 33.48 15.18 12.62
C ASP A 745 33.41 16.54 13.31
N ALA A 746 32.19 17.04 13.55
CA ALA A 746 31.98 18.28 14.28
C ALA A 746 32.46 18.19 15.74
N LEU A 747 32.20 17.06 16.41
CA LEU A 747 32.73 16.81 17.75
C LEU A 747 34.27 16.75 17.73
N MET A 748 34.87 16.12 16.73
CA MET A 748 36.33 16.07 16.57
C MET A 748 36.93 17.47 16.43
N ALA A 749 36.31 18.34 15.62
CA ALA A 749 36.74 19.72 15.47
C ALA A 749 36.70 20.49 16.79
N ASP A 750 35.61 20.33 17.56
CA ASP A 750 35.49 20.98 18.88
C ASP A 750 36.48 20.39 19.90
N ILE A 751 36.80 19.08 19.82
CA ILE A 751 37.87 18.46 20.62
C ILE A 751 39.24 19.06 20.29
N GLN A 752 39.55 19.27 19.01
CA GLN A 752 40.81 19.85 18.58
C GLN A 752 40.94 21.34 18.94
N SER A 753 39.82 22.05 19.09
CA SER A 753 39.80 23.45 19.52
C SER A 753 40.42 23.65 20.92
N PHE A 754 40.37 22.65 21.81
CA PHE A 754 41.09 22.70 23.09
C PHE A 754 42.60 22.62 22.93
N THR A 755 43.09 21.87 21.94
CA THR A 755 44.53 21.84 21.62
C THR A 755 44.98 23.18 21.07
N ASP A 756 44.19 23.79 20.19
CA ASP A 756 44.47 25.12 19.66
C ASP A 756 44.48 26.18 20.78
N ASP A 757 43.46 26.18 21.65
CA ASP A 757 43.42 27.05 22.83
C ASP A 757 44.62 26.81 23.76
N LEU A 758 45.03 25.54 23.97
CA LEU A 758 46.21 25.22 24.79
C LEU A 758 47.49 25.83 24.23
N VAL A 759 47.66 25.82 22.91
CA VAL A 759 48.83 26.38 22.21
C VAL A 759 48.80 27.92 22.24
N ASN A 760 47.63 28.51 22.07
CA ASN A 760 47.47 29.97 21.93
C ASN A 760 47.35 30.70 23.28
N ALA A 761 46.67 30.12 24.27
CA ALA A 761 46.41 30.73 25.57
C ALA A 761 47.58 30.59 26.56
N LYS A 762 48.43 29.56 26.42
CA LYS A 762 49.60 29.37 27.31
C LYS A 762 50.75 30.31 26.94
N ARG A 763 50.77 31.49 27.55
CA ARG A 763 51.85 32.49 27.42
C ARG A 763 53.20 32.10 28.04
N GLY A 764 53.37 30.87 28.57
CA GLY A 764 54.67 30.40 29.10
C GLY A 764 54.65 29.00 29.73
N LYS A 765 55.84 28.39 29.91
CA LYS A 765 55.99 27.13 30.65
C LYS A 765 55.66 27.34 32.15
N LYS A 766 54.85 26.46 32.75
CA LYS A 766 54.59 26.46 34.21
C LYS A 766 55.94 26.34 34.94
N GLN A 767 56.25 27.27 35.84
CA GLN A 767 57.42 27.19 36.71
C GLN A 767 57.08 26.32 37.91
N TYR A 768 57.72 25.15 38.01
CA TYR A 768 57.58 24.29 39.18
C TYR A 768 58.46 24.82 40.31
N LEU A 769 57.83 25.19 41.44
CA LEU A 769 58.53 25.64 42.64
C LEU A 769 58.44 24.53 43.69
N LYS A 770 59.60 24.09 44.19
CA LYS A 770 59.68 23.25 45.39
C LYS A 770 59.89 24.17 46.59
N GLN A 771 58.95 24.17 47.53
CA GLN A 771 59.08 24.87 48.80
C GLN A 771 59.10 23.84 49.93
N SER A 772 60.24 23.73 50.62
CA SER A 772 60.33 22.96 51.87
C SER A 772 59.94 23.86 53.03
N ILE A 773 58.92 23.48 53.79
CA ILE A 773 58.46 24.22 54.96
C ILE A 773 58.76 23.38 56.21
N SER A 774 59.76 23.79 56.98
CA SER A 774 60.01 23.17 58.29
C SER A 774 58.98 23.68 59.30
N LEU A 775 58.21 22.76 59.90
CA LEU A 775 57.21 23.08 60.91
C LEU A 775 57.86 23.63 62.18
N ALA A 776 59.02 23.10 62.58
CA ALA A 776 59.76 23.59 63.74
C ALA A 776 60.31 25.00 63.53
N SER A 777 60.76 25.32 62.31
CA SER A 777 61.31 26.65 61.98
C SER A 777 60.21 27.71 61.78
N ARG A 778 59.12 27.37 61.06
CA ARG A 778 58.06 28.32 60.71
C ARG A 778 56.98 28.46 61.79
N TYR A 779 56.73 27.39 62.54
CA TYR A 779 55.66 27.31 63.55
C TYR A 779 56.17 26.73 64.87
N GLY A 780 57.39 27.10 65.29
CA GLY A 780 58.07 26.49 66.44
C GLY A 780 57.27 26.45 67.76
N TYR A 781 56.50 27.51 68.04
CA TYR A 781 55.63 27.53 69.23
C TYR A 781 54.52 26.48 69.17
N LEU A 782 53.80 26.38 68.05
CA LEU A 782 52.73 25.40 67.86
C LEU A 782 53.29 23.97 67.75
N PHE A 783 54.50 23.82 67.20
CA PHE A 783 55.21 22.54 67.12
C PHE A 783 55.53 21.98 68.51
N GLU A 784 56.05 22.80 69.42
CA GLU A 784 56.38 22.38 70.79
C GLU A 784 55.14 22.25 71.69
N THR A 785 54.14 23.11 71.52
CA THR A 785 52.99 23.17 72.44
C THR A 785 51.81 22.31 72.00
N GLN A 786 51.62 22.07 70.71
CA GLN A 786 50.54 21.23 70.18
C GLN A 786 51.09 19.92 69.63
N LEU A 787 51.94 19.96 68.59
CA LEU A 787 52.34 18.74 67.88
C LEU A 787 53.05 17.74 68.79
N ARG A 788 54.08 18.17 69.52
CA ARG A 788 54.82 17.29 70.43
C ARG A 788 54.01 16.79 71.63
N LYS A 789 52.98 17.53 72.05
CA LYS A 789 52.19 17.20 73.24
C LYS A 789 50.92 16.40 72.93
N THR A 790 50.34 16.62 71.76
CA THR A 790 49.00 16.11 71.40
C THR A 790 49.00 15.30 70.10
N GLY A 791 50.13 15.25 69.38
CA GLY A 791 50.24 14.59 68.08
C GLY A 791 49.56 15.35 66.93
N THR A 792 48.96 16.52 67.20
CA THR A 792 48.23 17.32 66.21
C THR A 792 48.63 18.79 66.29
N ILE A 793 48.55 19.51 65.17
CA ILE A 793 48.88 20.93 65.08
C ILE A 793 47.91 21.62 64.12
N ASP A 794 47.26 22.68 64.58
CA ASP A 794 46.36 23.47 63.75
C ASP A 794 47.12 24.64 63.12
N LEU A 795 47.39 24.52 61.82
CA LEU A 795 48.11 25.55 61.07
C LEU A 795 47.13 26.67 60.63
N PRO A 796 47.49 27.96 60.78
CA PRO A 796 46.67 29.04 60.25
C PRO A 796 46.61 28.95 58.71
N PRO A 797 45.47 29.30 58.09
CA PRO A 797 45.34 29.26 56.63
C PRO A 797 46.37 30.20 56.00
N THR A 798 47.32 29.61 55.26
CA THR A 798 48.34 30.38 54.55
C THR A 798 47.66 31.14 53.40
N ASN A 799 47.93 32.44 53.33
CA ASN A 799 47.39 33.47 52.42
C ASN A 799 46.66 32.99 51.13
N ARG A 800 45.44 33.50 50.91
CA ARG A 800 44.47 33.23 49.82
C ARG A 800 44.95 33.50 48.37
N ALA A 801 46.22 33.76 48.14
CA ALA A 801 46.72 34.30 46.86
C ALA A 801 47.22 33.27 45.83
N SER A 802 47.29 31.98 46.16
CA SER A 802 47.73 30.95 45.20
C SER A 802 46.83 29.72 45.27
N ARG A 803 45.89 29.61 44.32
CA ARG A 803 45.05 28.42 44.06
C ARG A 803 45.84 27.27 43.41
N SER A 804 47.14 27.13 43.69
CA SER A 804 47.97 26.08 43.13
C SER A 804 47.94 24.84 44.01
N LEU A 805 47.65 23.68 43.41
CA LEU A 805 47.73 22.35 44.02
C LEU A 805 49.05 22.17 44.79
N VAL A 806 48.98 22.12 46.12
CA VAL A 806 50.09 21.74 46.98
C VAL A 806 49.95 20.24 47.28
N LYS A 807 50.83 19.42 46.69
CA LYS A 807 51.00 18.02 47.10
C LYS A 807 51.92 18.01 48.32
N PHE A 808 51.39 17.77 49.50
CA PHE A 808 52.21 17.53 50.69
C PHE A 808 52.73 16.09 50.63
N VAL A 809 54.05 15.92 50.55
CA VAL A 809 54.72 14.64 50.79
C VAL A 809 55.53 14.84 52.06
N PHE A 810 55.18 14.11 53.11
CA PHE A 810 56.00 14.02 54.31
C PHE A 810 57.08 12.98 54.03
N GLY A 811 58.32 13.43 53.82
CA GLY A 811 59.48 12.53 53.82
C GLY A 811 60.00 12.44 55.24
N GLU A 812 60.00 11.24 55.82
CA GLU A 812 60.98 10.90 56.86
C GLU A 812 62.31 10.71 56.14
N GLU A 813 63.33 11.44 56.56
CA GLU A 813 64.71 11.23 56.16
C GLU A 813 65.16 9.89 56.75
N ASP A 814 65.14 8.83 55.96
CA ASP A 814 66.12 7.75 56.07
C ASP A 814 66.58 7.39 54.66
N GLU A 815 67.88 7.51 54.46
CA GLU A 815 68.60 7.36 53.21
C GLU A 815 68.53 5.91 52.73
N HIS A 816 67.88 5.65 51.59
CA HIS A 816 68.23 4.66 50.54
C HIS A 816 67.10 4.53 49.51
N GLU A 817 67.15 5.29 48.42
CA GLU A 817 66.44 4.93 47.17
C GLU A 817 67.42 5.02 45.98
N GLU A 818 67.90 3.85 45.58
CA GLU A 818 68.52 3.63 44.28
C GLU A 818 67.44 3.67 43.18
N ALA A 819 67.82 4.22 42.04
CA ALA A 819 67.00 4.53 40.88
C ALA A 819 66.13 3.38 40.35
N LEU A 820 64.87 3.69 39.99
CA LEU A 820 64.11 2.93 38.98
C LEU A 820 63.08 3.81 38.23
N TYR A 821 63.59 4.72 37.41
CA TYR A 821 62.95 5.11 36.14
C TYR A 821 64.03 5.13 35.05
N GLY A 822 64.32 3.94 34.51
CA GLY A 822 65.17 3.77 33.33
C GLY A 822 64.32 3.75 32.07
N THR A 823 64.51 4.77 31.22
CA THR A 823 64.16 4.76 29.80
C THR A 823 64.70 3.53 29.07
N ALA A 824 63.89 2.90 28.23
CA ALA A 824 64.37 1.96 27.22
C ALA A 824 63.72 2.25 25.85
N ASN A 825 64.50 2.93 25.00
CA ASN A 825 64.42 2.83 23.55
C ASN A 825 64.84 1.42 23.14
N HIS A 826 64.10 0.77 22.23
CA HIS A 826 64.70 -0.23 21.33
C HIS A 826 63.98 -0.26 19.99
N ARG A 827 64.71 0.14 18.94
CA ARG A 827 64.57 -0.40 17.58
C ARG A 827 65.26 -1.77 17.56
N VAL A 828 64.74 -2.73 16.79
CA VAL A 828 65.40 -3.52 15.72
C VAL A 828 64.49 -4.68 15.28
N SER A 829 64.73 -5.11 14.05
CA SER A 829 64.03 -5.87 13.02
C SER A 829 63.61 -7.34 13.25
N GLU A 830 62.63 -7.75 12.42
CA GLU A 830 62.44 -9.03 11.71
C GLU A 830 62.53 -10.39 12.45
N GLY A 831 61.46 -11.20 12.28
CA GLY A 831 61.66 -12.53 11.69
C GLY A 831 61.33 -13.79 12.51
N SER A 832 60.10 -14.28 12.29
CA SER A 832 59.73 -15.71 12.15
C SER A 832 59.23 -16.55 13.35
N ARG A 833 57.95 -16.96 13.19
CA ARG A 833 57.36 -18.31 13.30
C ARG A 833 57.46 -19.10 14.62
N GLY A 834 56.28 -19.37 15.20
CA GLY A 834 56.02 -20.52 16.08
C GLY A 834 54.61 -20.52 16.64
N ARG A 835 53.88 -21.64 16.57
CA ARG A 835 52.44 -21.82 16.79
C ARG A 835 52.06 -22.19 18.25
N TYR A 836 50.75 -22.16 18.52
CA TYR A 836 49.95 -22.77 19.61
C TYR A 836 49.85 -21.93 20.91
N ALA A 837 48.67 -21.36 21.27
CA ALA A 837 47.49 -21.99 21.90
C ALA A 837 47.87 -22.77 23.17
N GLY A 838 47.41 -22.51 24.39
CA GLY A 838 46.24 -21.79 24.91
C GLY A 838 45.73 -22.63 26.09
N GLN A 839 45.89 -22.14 27.33
CA GLN A 839 45.33 -22.60 28.63
C GLN A 839 46.13 -21.81 29.68
N GLY A 840 45.59 -20.95 30.54
CA GLY A 840 44.40 -21.11 31.35
C GLY A 840 44.87 -21.37 32.78
N THR A 841 45.00 -20.33 33.61
CA THR A 841 45.02 -20.45 35.08
C THR A 841 44.79 -19.09 35.74
N VAL A 842 43.88 -19.12 36.71
CA VAL A 842 43.41 -18.05 37.60
C VAL A 842 44.37 -17.94 38.79
N GLN A 843 44.62 -16.74 39.30
CA GLN A 843 45.01 -16.48 40.69
C GLN A 843 44.71 -15.01 41.00
N GLU A 844 43.57 -14.73 41.65
CA GLU A 844 43.42 -14.63 43.11
C GLU A 844 44.16 -13.44 43.71
N ALA A 845 43.35 -12.50 44.18
CA ALA A 845 43.73 -11.31 44.92
C ALA A 845 44.19 -11.68 46.33
N TRP A 846 45.22 -10.99 46.81
CA TRP A 846 45.46 -10.81 48.23
C TRP A 846 45.53 -9.33 48.54
N VAL A 847 44.75 -8.96 49.55
CA VAL A 847 44.66 -7.66 50.19
C VAL A 847 45.88 -7.47 51.09
N GLN A 848 46.44 -6.27 51.08
CA GLN A 848 47.01 -5.63 52.28
C GLN A 848 46.42 -4.24 52.41
#